data_AF-A0A1R2ATM9-F1
#
_entry.id   AF-A0A1R2ATM9-F1
#
_cell.length_a   1.000
_cell.length_b   1.000
_cell.length_c   1.000
_cell.angle_alpha   90.00
_cell.angle_beta   90.00
_cell.angle_gamma   90.00
#
_symmetry.space_group_name_H-M   'P 1'
#
loop_
_entity.id
_entity.type
_entity.pdbx_description
1 polymer ?
#
loop_
_entity_poly.entity_id
_entity_poly.type
_entity_poly.pdbx_seq_one_letter_code
_entity_poly.pdbx_strand_id
1 'polypeptide(L)'
;MVESFYGEKSILITGCTGFVGKVILEKILFSLPQVSRIYVFIRPREGSNIHERFQKEIINSPCFSRVKKMYSNFDSYIMPKLIPVSGDMMETDLGLSKEEYLMLKNNLNIIINSAASIKFNQRLDQILQMNTLGALKLVELAKQCHNFHAFIQISTAYVNSDKNGWIQEKVYAYIENPRKKLNELLSMPIELLEKQTPSIIGNHLNTYTYAKSLTEQILIDEGKGLPLCIVRPTFVGGSWEEPYPGWVDTVSAAAPLYLSAGLGEIRAVMGNNKFITDQIPVDYVANCVIVAAAYACKVGKLPIIHIGTSARNPVIWRKCMKIVWEYWNNYHTNKYDGHCKLTLVPDYTIYKILNYFTRYFPVLILTILTKVSKAPSLVESLQKMNKIIRKESIITKVISNFIMHEWIYESQQVIELLKVMSPKELQVFNFDVSKLDWKIYLTTCMQGLKKYILKEKVEKVDEIDLLSKFNYDSYFSDIKWAYKTGENHKTRNIKEMKSLILNAPRVKKAIEELKTQKKSLDADDQAQKIINMMIGDMRMPAIRMIAWGLRKFLRVIYGKLMVNHKQLNELAKIINNSKVPIVILPSHRSFIDYLVVPYLFFCFGIKMPYIAAVEDFLEISLTNKLFKYSGAFYIKHGKNSDSLYKAILTEYIQQLLKDQQVVEFFIEENRSRSGKISQSKVGLLSMCAETFYQGTVPDVKFLPITINYDRVLEGETFAFEPLGREKVRESLSRIINSVKILSKNFGKIHIVIGDLISLKDFSASLELNPVVNESHRVIVTKKLSQEVVLRLQENLAIITSTLVASILMMHRNGISEDNLVKKVEWLNDEIKFRGYAVAGLDEINV
;
A
#
# COMPACT_ATOMS: atom_id res chain seq x y z
N MET A 1 -26.78 -8.59 -9.61
CA MET A 1 -27.10 -7.58 -10.62
C MET A 1 -26.07 -7.54 -11.74
N VAL A 2 -24.81 -7.25 -11.45
CA VAL A 2 -23.71 -7.10 -12.43
C VAL A 2 -23.39 -8.45 -13.05
N GLU A 3 -23.12 -9.47 -12.23
CA GLU A 3 -22.76 -10.82 -12.70
C GLU A 3 -23.83 -11.41 -13.64
N SER A 4 -25.09 -11.34 -13.19
CA SER A 4 -26.27 -11.75 -13.97
C SER A 4 -26.48 -10.91 -15.23
N PHE A 5 -26.16 -9.61 -15.19
CA PHE A 5 -26.32 -8.74 -16.35
C PHE A 5 -25.32 -9.11 -17.44
N TYR A 6 -24.09 -9.48 -17.11
CA TYR A 6 -23.05 -9.80 -18.10
C TYR A 6 -23.06 -11.27 -18.56
N GLY A 7 -23.85 -12.14 -17.92
CA GLY A 7 -24.02 -13.55 -18.29
C GLY A 7 -24.35 -13.75 -19.75
N GLU A 8 -23.53 -14.52 -20.46
CA GLU A 8 -23.70 -14.94 -21.86
C GLU A 8 -23.77 -13.80 -22.89
N LYS A 9 -23.49 -12.56 -22.48
CA LYS A 9 -23.52 -11.39 -23.38
C LYS A 9 -22.23 -11.21 -24.13
N SER A 10 -22.34 -10.56 -25.29
CA SER A 10 -21.19 -10.08 -26.06
C SER A 10 -20.98 -8.58 -25.90
N ILE A 11 -19.73 -8.17 -25.76
CA ILE A 11 -19.33 -6.78 -25.46
C ILE A 11 -18.40 -6.27 -26.56
N LEU A 12 -18.59 -5.05 -27.02
CA LEU A 12 -17.62 -4.31 -27.84
C LEU A 12 -16.96 -3.26 -26.96
N ILE A 13 -15.64 -3.31 -26.84
CA ILE A 13 -14.86 -2.32 -26.09
C ILE A 13 -13.93 -1.60 -27.06
N THR A 14 -14.05 -0.28 -27.11
CA THR A 14 -13.15 0.58 -27.90
C THR A 14 -12.07 1.16 -27.02
N GLY A 15 -10.88 1.43 -27.57
CA GLY A 15 -9.80 2.07 -26.81
C GLY A 15 -9.04 1.15 -25.83
N CYS A 16 -9.09 -0.18 -26.03
CA CYS A 16 -8.37 -1.15 -25.18
C CYS A 16 -6.83 -1.06 -25.26
N THR A 17 -6.29 -0.39 -26.28
CA THR A 17 -4.86 -0.07 -26.35
C THR A 17 -4.47 1.03 -25.35
N GLY A 18 -5.42 1.86 -24.94
CA GLY A 18 -5.25 2.94 -23.96
C GLY A 18 -5.24 2.45 -22.51
N PHE A 19 -5.07 3.38 -21.57
CA PHE A 19 -4.94 3.10 -20.14
C PHE A 19 -6.26 2.56 -19.53
N VAL A 20 -7.34 3.36 -19.59
CA VAL A 20 -8.64 3.01 -18.98
C VAL A 20 -9.28 1.78 -19.62
N GLY A 21 -9.34 1.72 -20.95
CA GLY A 21 -9.93 0.60 -21.69
C GLY A 21 -9.24 -0.74 -21.38
N LYS A 22 -7.92 -0.72 -21.13
CA LYS A 22 -7.15 -1.92 -20.78
C LYS A 22 -7.53 -2.46 -19.40
N VAL A 23 -7.72 -1.57 -18.40
CA VAL A 23 -8.17 -1.97 -17.05
C VAL A 23 -9.61 -2.45 -17.07
N ILE A 24 -10.50 -1.83 -17.86
CA ILE A 24 -11.87 -2.32 -18.04
C ILE A 24 -11.86 -3.75 -18.59
N LEU A 25 -11.07 -3.99 -19.66
CA LEU A 25 -10.94 -5.32 -20.25
C LEU A 25 -10.37 -6.34 -19.26
N GLU A 26 -9.30 -6.00 -18.55
CA GLU A 26 -8.72 -6.87 -17.50
C GLU A 26 -9.73 -7.20 -16.42
N LYS A 27 -10.47 -6.20 -15.93
CA LYS A 27 -11.45 -6.37 -14.87
C LYS A 27 -12.62 -7.26 -15.28
N ILE A 28 -13.10 -7.11 -16.52
CA ILE A 28 -14.14 -7.98 -17.07
C ILE A 28 -13.63 -9.42 -17.15
N LEU A 29 -12.41 -9.64 -17.66
CA LEU A 29 -11.83 -10.98 -17.75
C LEU A 29 -11.59 -11.61 -16.37
N PHE A 30 -11.19 -10.81 -15.39
CA PHE A 30 -10.88 -11.28 -14.03
C PHE A 30 -12.14 -11.58 -13.22
N SER A 31 -13.17 -10.73 -13.33
CA SER A 31 -14.35 -10.76 -12.44
C SER A 31 -15.65 -11.22 -13.10
N LEU A 32 -15.69 -11.32 -14.43
CA LEU A 32 -16.90 -11.70 -15.18
C LEU A 32 -16.59 -12.79 -16.23
N PRO A 33 -16.10 -13.98 -15.82
CA PRO A 33 -15.76 -15.06 -16.74
C PRO A 33 -16.94 -15.60 -17.56
N GLN A 34 -18.18 -15.35 -17.13
CA GLN A 34 -19.41 -15.74 -17.80
C GLN A 34 -19.76 -14.90 -19.05
N VAL A 35 -19.00 -13.84 -19.34
CA VAL A 35 -19.11 -13.11 -20.61
C VAL A 35 -18.78 -14.05 -21.77
N SER A 36 -19.62 -14.04 -22.80
CA SER A 36 -19.50 -14.95 -23.95
C SER A 36 -18.37 -14.54 -24.89
N ARG A 37 -18.43 -13.31 -25.41
CA ARG A 37 -17.46 -12.77 -26.37
C ARG A 37 -17.15 -11.31 -26.07
N ILE A 38 -15.90 -10.91 -26.26
CA ILE A 38 -15.45 -9.52 -26.14
C ILE A 38 -14.77 -9.12 -27.44
N TYR A 39 -15.47 -8.30 -28.22
CA TYR A 39 -14.94 -7.65 -29.40
C TYR A 39 -14.04 -6.49 -28.98
N VAL A 40 -12.75 -6.60 -29.30
CA VAL A 40 -11.73 -5.61 -28.96
C VAL A 40 -11.46 -4.76 -30.19
N PHE A 41 -12.02 -3.55 -30.21
CA PHE A 41 -11.90 -2.65 -31.37
C PHE A 41 -10.53 -1.98 -31.41
N ILE A 42 -9.77 -2.24 -32.47
CA ILE A 42 -8.41 -1.77 -32.66
C ILE A 42 -8.32 -0.99 -33.97
N ARG A 43 -7.90 0.27 -33.87
CA ARG A 43 -7.67 1.13 -35.04
C ARG A 43 -6.54 0.58 -35.90
N PRO A 44 -6.66 0.42 -37.23
CA PRO A 44 -5.56 -0.01 -38.09
C PRO A 44 -4.37 0.97 -38.07
N ARG A 45 -3.17 0.45 -38.37
CA ARG A 45 -1.96 1.25 -38.64
C ARG A 45 -1.24 0.65 -39.85
N GLU A 46 -0.76 1.51 -40.74
CA GLU A 46 0.00 1.09 -41.92
C GLU A 46 1.14 0.14 -41.54
N GLY A 47 1.27 -0.95 -42.30
CA GLY A 47 2.32 -1.95 -42.11
C GLY A 47 2.20 -2.82 -40.85
N SER A 48 1.05 -2.84 -40.16
CA SER A 48 0.88 -3.64 -38.94
C SER A 48 -0.29 -4.62 -39.01
N ASN A 49 -0.06 -5.86 -38.56
CA ASN A 49 -1.11 -6.87 -38.44
C ASN A 49 -1.92 -6.66 -37.14
N ILE A 50 -3.25 -6.75 -37.21
CA ILE A 50 -4.12 -6.54 -36.05
C ILE A 50 -3.87 -7.56 -34.93
N HIS A 51 -3.66 -8.84 -35.26
CA HIS A 51 -3.41 -9.87 -34.25
C HIS A 51 -2.09 -9.63 -33.53
N GLU A 52 -1.04 -9.22 -34.26
CA GLU A 52 0.24 -8.84 -33.66
C GLU A 52 0.09 -7.64 -32.73
N ARG A 53 -0.68 -6.62 -33.14
CA ARG A 53 -0.95 -5.45 -32.31
C ARG A 53 -1.80 -5.78 -31.09
N PHE A 54 -2.82 -6.62 -31.23
CA PHE A 54 -3.61 -7.13 -30.12
C PHE A 54 -2.72 -7.86 -29.10
N GLN A 55 -1.83 -8.74 -29.58
CA GLN A 55 -0.91 -9.45 -28.70
C GLN A 55 0.08 -8.48 -28.02
N LYS A 56 0.74 -7.62 -28.77
CA LYS A 56 1.80 -6.73 -28.28
C LYS A 56 1.29 -5.59 -27.39
N GLU A 57 0.21 -4.90 -27.79
CA GLU A 57 -0.27 -3.70 -27.12
C GLU A 57 -1.25 -4.00 -25.99
N ILE A 58 -1.92 -5.16 -26.01
CA ILE A 58 -2.95 -5.53 -25.03
C ILE A 58 -2.50 -6.75 -24.23
N ILE A 59 -2.46 -7.95 -24.82
CA ILE A 59 -2.25 -9.21 -24.08
C ILE A 59 -0.89 -9.26 -23.36
N ASN A 60 0.17 -8.72 -23.95
CA ASN A 60 1.52 -8.70 -23.36
C ASN A 60 1.73 -7.58 -22.33
N SER A 61 0.73 -6.73 -22.12
CA SER A 61 0.79 -5.73 -21.06
C SER A 61 0.84 -6.39 -19.68
N PRO A 62 1.66 -5.88 -18.74
CA PRO A 62 1.66 -6.32 -17.35
C PRO A 62 0.29 -6.22 -16.65
N CYS A 63 -0.65 -5.45 -17.22
CA CYS A 63 -2.04 -5.38 -16.76
C CYS A 63 -2.66 -6.78 -16.63
N PHE A 64 -2.48 -7.63 -17.65
CA PHE A 64 -3.11 -8.94 -17.75
C PHE A 64 -2.36 -10.05 -17.00
N SER A 65 -1.22 -9.74 -16.37
CA SER A 65 -0.42 -10.76 -15.66
C SER A 65 -1.22 -11.46 -14.56
N ARG A 66 -2.17 -10.75 -13.92
CA ARG A 66 -3.03 -11.33 -12.88
C ARG A 66 -3.99 -12.35 -13.46
N VAL A 67 -4.70 -12.00 -14.54
CA VAL A 67 -5.61 -12.89 -15.27
C VAL A 67 -4.88 -14.13 -15.79
N LYS A 68 -3.69 -13.96 -16.39
CA LYS A 68 -2.89 -15.08 -16.90
C LYS A 68 -2.46 -16.06 -15.80
N LYS A 69 -2.19 -15.56 -14.59
CA LYS A 69 -1.84 -16.40 -13.44
C LYS A 69 -3.05 -17.14 -12.86
N MET A 70 -4.22 -16.52 -12.91
CA MET A 70 -5.47 -17.11 -12.40
C MET A 70 -5.93 -18.29 -13.25
N TYR A 71 -5.79 -18.19 -14.57
CA TYR A 71 -6.22 -19.22 -15.51
C TYR A 71 -5.00 -19.96 -16.08
N SER A 72 -4.69 -21.16 -15.55
CA SER A 72 -3.67 -22.05 -16.12
C SER A 72 -3.97 -22.42 -17.59
N ASN A 73 -5.24 -22.31 -17.99
CA ASN A 73 -5.77 -22.52 -19.33
C ASN A 73 -6.14 -21.19 -20.04
N PHE A 74 -5.46 -20.09 -19.74
CA PHE A 74 -5.74 -18.77 -20.32
C PHE A 74 -5.88 -18.81 -21.86
N ASP A 75 -4.96 -19.51 -22.55
CA ASP A 75 -4.98 -19.60 -24.01
C ASP A 75 -6.14 -20.42 -24.57
N SER A 76 -6.63 -21.43 -23.85
CA SER A 76 -7.74 -22.28 -24.33
C SER A 76 -9.12 -21.83 -23.84
N TYR A 77 -9.21 -21.07 -22.75
CA TYR A 77 -10.48 -20.63 -22.16
C TYR A 77 -10.76 -19.13 -22.30
N ILE A 78 -9.75 -18.27 -22.13
CA ILE A 78 -9.92 -16.82 -22.16
C ILE A 78 -9.66 -16.26 -23.55
N MET A 79 -8.58 -16.68 -24.21
CA MET A 79 -8.21 -16.15 -25.53
C MET A 79 -9.31 -16.30 -26.59
N PRO A 80 -10.04 -17.44 -26.69
CA PRO A 80 -11.11 -17.59 -27.68
C PRO A 80 -12.30 -16.65 -27.48
N LYS A 81 -12.45 -16.07 -26.27
CA LYS A 81 -13.49 -15.08 -25.98
C LYS A 81 -13.11 -13.70 -26.51
N LEU A 82 -11.83 -13.43 -26.76
CA LEU A 82 -11.33 -12.14 -27.21
C LEU A 82 -11.23 -12.12 -28.74
N ILE A 83 -12.08 -11.30 -29.37
CA ILE A 83 -12.14 -11.19 -30.83
C ILE A 83 -11.61 -9.81 -31.21
N PRO A 84 -10.36 -9.68 -31.70
CA PRO A 84 -9.86 -8.41 -32.18
C PRO A 84 -10.62 -8.01 -33.47
N VAL A 85 -11.12 -6.78 -33.50
CA VAL A 85 -11.86 -6.22 -34.64
C VAL A 85 -11.10 -5.02 -35.18
N SER A 86 -10.77 -5.05 -36.47
CA SER A 86 -10.04 -3.96 -37.14
C SER A 86 -11.02 -2.96 -37.70
N GLY A 87 -11.05 -1.76 -37.13
CA GLY A 87 -11.93 -0.70 -37.63
C GLY A 87 -11.42 0.69 -37.34
N ASP A 88 -11.80 1.66 -38.17
CA ASP A 88 -11.55 3.08 -37.94
C ASP A 88 -12.88 3.81 -37.79
N MET A 89 -13.03 4.49 -36.65
CA MET A 89 -14.20 5.33 -36.35
C MET A 89 -14.38 6.48 -37.36
N MET A 90 -13.35 6.83 -38.12
CA MET A 90 -13.42 7.84 -39.18
C MET A 90 -14.07 7.32 -40.47
N GLU A 91 -14.06 6.01 -40.70
CA GLU A 91 -14.55 5.39 -41.95
C GLU A 91 -16.05 5.06 -41.90
N THR A 92 -16.68 4.92 -43.07
CA THR A 92 -18.06 4.43 -43.18
C THR A 92 -18.17 3.03 -42.59
N ASP A 93 -19.29 2.73 -41.92
CA ASP A 93 -19.51 1.44 -41.22
C ASP A 93 -18.36 1.04 -40.28
N LEU A 94 -17.72 2.05 -39.65
CA LEU A 94 -16.57 1.90 -38.74
C LEU A 94 -15.33 1.27 -39.39
N GLY A 95 -15.25 1.25 -40.73
CA GLY A 95 -14.18 0.62 -41.49
C GLY A 95 -14.18 -0.91 -41.39
N LEU A 96 -15.32 -1.50 -41.02
CA LEU A 96 -15.49 -2.95 -40.88
C LEU A 96 -15.85 -3.60 -42.21
N SER A 97 -15.52 -4.89 -42.37
CA SER A 97 -16.09 -5.67 -43.46
C SER A 97 -17.61 -5.81 -43.31
N LYS A 98 -18.33 -6.06 -44.41
CA LYS A 98 -19.79 -6.28 -44.35
C LYS A 98 -20.13 -7.46 -43.43
N GLU A 99 -19.32 -8.51 -43.46
CA GLU A 99 -19.47 -9.71 -42.62
C GLU A 99 -19.26 -9.38 -41.14
N GLU A 100 -18.21 -8.62 -40.81
CA GLU A 100 -17.92 -8.19 -39.43
C GLU A 100 -19.03 -7.27 -38.89
N TYR A 101 -19.49 -6.32 -39.70
CA TYR A 101 -20.56 -5.41 -39.33
C TYR A 101 -21.87 -6.17 -39.06
N LEU A 102 -22.24 -7.13 -39.92
CA LEU A 102 -23.41 -7.99 -39.71
C LEU A 102 -23.25 -8.90 -38.48
N MET A 103 -22.05 -9.43 -38.24
CA MET A 103 -21.75 -10.21 -37.04
C MET A 103 -21.99 -9.37 -35.78
N LEU A 104 -21.50 -8.12 -35.72
CA LEU A 104 -21.74 -7.23 -34.59
C LEU A 104 -23.22 -6.91 -34.45
N LYS A 105 -23.91 -6.57 -35.55
CA LYS A 105 -25.35 -6.29 -35.54
C LYS A 105 -26.18 -7.41 -34.90
N ASN A 106 -25.84 -8.67 -35.19
CA ASN A 106 -26.61 -9.83 -34.72
C ASN A 106 -26.24 -10.28 -33.30
N ASN A 107 -24.99 -10.10 -32.87
CA ASN A 107 -24.49 -10.72 -31.63
C ASN A 107 -24.19 -9.73 -30.49
N LEU A 108 -24.07 -8.43 -30.78
CA LEU A 108 -23.60 -7.45 -29.82
C LEU A 108 -24.70 -7.01 -28.85
N ASN A 109 -24.40 -7.05 -27.55
CA ASN A 109 -25.33 -6.62 -26.50
C ASN A 109 -24.89 -5.32 -25.83
N ILE A 110 -23.59 -5.08 -25.69
CA ILE A 110 -23.05 -3.98 -24.88
C ILE A 110 -21.94 -3.28 -25.65
N ILE A 111 -21.98 -1.94 -25.71
CA ILE A 111 -20.86 -1.12 -26.20
C ILE A 111 -20.29 -0.30 -25.05
N ILE A 112 -18.97 -0.42 -24.82
CA ILE A 112 -18.21 0.45 -23.93
C ILE A 112 -17.27 1.30 -24.79
N ASN A 113 -17.64 2.55 -25.00
CA ASN A 113 -16.85 3.49 -25.78
C ASN A 113 -15.82 4.22 -24.90
N SER A 114 -14.61 3.65 -24.81
CA SER A 114 -13.45 4.27 -24.14
C SER A 114 -12.47 4.93 -25.13
N ALA A 115 -12.69 4.83 -26.44
CA ALA A 115 -11.83 5.47 -27.42
C ALA A 115 -11.95 7.00 -27.37
N ALA A 116 -10.81 7.66 -27.19
CA ALA A 116 -10.69 9.11 -27.35
C ALA A 116 -9.24 9.49 -27.63
N SER A 117 -9.02 10.49 -28.49
CA SER A 117 -7.77 11.24 -28.46
C SER A 117 -7.79 12.18 -27.27
N ILE A 118 -6.81 12.02 -26.36
CA ILE A 118 -6.62 12.87 -25.17
C ILE A 118 -5.53 13.93 -25.39
N LYS A 119 -5.09 14.14 -26.63
CA LYS A 119 -4.08 15.15 -26.97
C LYS A 119 -4.71 16.54 -26.89
N PHE A 120 -4.41 17.28 -25.83
CA PHE A 120 -5.00 18.61 -25.57
C PHE A 120 -4.68 19.68 -26.61
N ASN A 121 -3.67 19.48 -27.46
CA ASN A 121 -3.27 20.40 -28.54
C ASN A 121 -3.63 19.89 -29.94
N GLN A 122 -4.52 18.90 -30.06
CA GLN A 122 -4.96 18.40 -31.36
C GLN A 122 -5.86 19.44 -32.05
N ARG A 123 -5.75 19.53 -33.38
CA ARG A 123 -6.60 20.38 -34.22
C ARG A 123 -8.08 20.03 -34.07
N LEU A 124 -8.95 21.04 -34.14
CA LEU A 124 -10.35 20.92 -33.74
C LEU A 124 -11.14 19.93 -34.63
N ASP A 125 -10.99 19.97 -35.94
CA ASP A 125 -11.61 19.03 -36.88
C ASP A 125 -11.24 17.58 -36.58
N GLN A 126 -9.95 17.31 -36.35
CA GLN A 126 -9.45 15.97 -36.10
C GLN A 126 -10.01 15.39 -34.79
N ILE A 127 -10.08 16.20 -33.73
CA ILE A 127 -10.63 15.74 -32.46
C ILE A 127 -12.15 15.55 -32.51
N LEU A 128 -12.87 16.36 -33.30
CA LEU A 128 -14.30 16.19 -33.56
C LEU A 128 -14.58 14.92 -34.37
N GLN A 129 -13.78 14.62 -35.41
CA GLN A 129 -13.90 13.37 -36.17
C GLN A 129 -13.69 12.15 -35.26
N MET A 130 -12.66 12.16 -34.42
CA MET A 130 -12.34 11.03 -33.53
C MET A 130 -13.33 10.86 -32.38
N ASN A 131 -13.58 11.94 -31.63
CA ASN A 131 -14.26 11.87 -30.33
C ASN A 131 -15.76 12.15 -30.44
N THR A 132 -16.21 12.75 -31.53
CA THR A 132 -17.63 13.07 -31.77
C THR A 132 -18.20 12.13 -32.83
N LEU A 133 -17.80 12.25 -34.10
CA LEU A 133 -18.36 11.39 -35.16
C LEU A 133 -18.17 9.90 -34.87
N GLY A 134 -17.01 9.50 -34.36
CA GLY A 134 -16.77 8.12 -33.96
C GLY A 134 -17.76 7.57 -32.93
N ALA A 135 -18.14 8.39 -31.94
CA ALA A 135 -19.15 8.02 -30.95
C ALA A 135 -20.54 7.89 -31.58
N LEU A 136 -20.89 8.78 -32.52
CA LEU A 136 -22.20 8.79 -33.20
C LEU A 136 -22.37 7.57 -34.10
N LYS A 137 -21.32 7.14 -34.81
CA LYS A 137 -21.35 5.90 -35.60
C LYS A 137 -21.52 4.64 -34.74
N LEU A 138 -20.94 4.62 -33.54
CA LEU A 138 -21.19 3.52 -32.59
C LEU A 138 -22.65 3.52 -32.09
N VAL A 139 -23.26 4.70 -31.93
CA VAL A 139 -24.69 4.82 -31.61
C VAL A 139 -25.56 4.33 -32.77
N GLU A 140 -25.17 4.63 -34.01
CA GLU A 140 -25.84 4.12 -35.22
C GLU A 140 -25.75 2.58 -35.28
N LEU A 141 -24.59 1.99 -34.99
CA LEU A 141 -24.44 0.54 -34.86
C LEU A 141 -25.34 -0.02 -33.73
N ALA A 142 -25.33 0.61 -32.56
CA ALA A 142 -26.12 0.19 -31.40
C ALA A 142 -27.62 0.12 -31.70
N LYS A 143 -28.15 1.11 -32.43
CA LYS A 143 -29.56 1.17 -32.86
C LYS A 143 -29.93 0.05 -33.82
N GLN A 144 -28.96 -0.50 -34.55
CA GLN A 144 -29.19 -1.57 -35.51
C GLN A 144 -29.10 -2.96 -34.86
N CYS A 145 -28.56 -3.07 -33.65
CA CYS A 145 -28.41 -4.33 -32.94
C CYS A 145 -29.76 -4.87 -32.42
N HIS A 146 -30.03 -6.17 -32.64
CA HIS A 146 -31.35 -6.75 -32.32
C HIS A 146 -31.61 -6.92 -30.81
N ASN A 147 -30.58 -7.19 -30.01
CA ASN A 147 -30.69 -7.48 -28.57
C ASN A 147 -29.75 -6.59 -27.74
N PHE A 148 -29.82 -5.28 -27.98
CA PHE A 148 -28.94 -4.30 -27.39
C PHE A 148 -29.36 -3.94 -25.96
N HIS A 149 -28.41 -3.96 -25.04
CA HIS A 149 -28.63 -3.80 -23.61
C HIS A 149 -28.00 -2.54 -23.04
N ALA A 150 -26.80 -2.11 -23.43
CA ALA A 150 -26.19 -0.93 -22.84
C ALA A 150 -25.18 -0.24 -23.76
N PHE A 151 -25.23 1.09 -23.81
CA PHE A 151 -24.19 1.91 -24.40
C PHE A 151 -23.55 2.78 -23.32
N ILE A 152 -22.26 2.58 -23.07
CA ILE A 152 -21.49 3.42 -22.14
C ILE A 152 -20.57 4.36 -22.92
N GLN A 153 -20.85 5.66 -22.83
CA GLN A 153 -19.96 6.70 -23.31
C GLN A 153 -19.03 7.16 -22.19
N ILE A 154 -17.73 6.89 -22.31
CA ILE A 154 -16.74 7.52 -21.42
C ILE A 154 -16.43 8.93 -21.94
N SER A 155 -16.71 9.91 -21.09
CA SER A 155 -16.46 11.33 -21.32
C SER A 155 -15.42 11.85 -20.33
N THR A 156 -15.56 13.07 -19.83
CA THR A 156 -14.70 13.65 -18.79
C THR A 156 -15.50 14.60 -17.92
N ALA A 157 -15.17 14.71 -16.63
CA ALA A 157 -15.81 15.67 -15.75
C ALA A 157 -15.59 17.13 -16.22
N TYR A 158 -14.49 17.38 -16.95
CA TYR A 158 -14.09 18.70 -17.43
C TYR A 158 -14.86 19.21 -18.68
N VAL A 159 -15.91 18.51 -19.15
CA VAL A 159 -16.79 19.00 -20.23
C VAL A 159 -17.55 20.28 -19.85
N ASN A 160 -17.62 20.59 -18.55
CA ASN A 160 -18.23 21.80 -17.99
C ASN A 160 -17.17 22.71 -17.35
N SER A 161 -15.94 22.68 -17.87
CA SER A 161 -14.82 23.46 -17.33
C SER A 161 -14.97 24.97 -17.52
N ASP A 162 -15.95 25.41 -18.31
CA ASP A 162 -16.41 26.79 -18.42
C ASP A 162 -17.21 27.27 -17.20
N LYS A 163 -17.59 26.36 -16.29
CA LYS A 163 -18.27 26.63 -15.02
C LYS A 163 -17.26 26.63 -13.86
N ASN A 164 -17.68 27.14 -12.70
CA ASN A 164 -16.89 27.15 -11.47
C ASN A 164 -17.68 26.58 -10.29
N GLY A 165 -16.98 26.06 -9.28
CA GLY A 165 -17.60 25.58 -8.05
C GLY A 165 -18.30 24.23 -8.22
N TRP A 166 -19.55 24.13 -7.73
CA TRP A 166 -20.30 22.87 -7.69
C TRP A 166 -20.93 22.51 -9.05
N ILE A 167 -20.56 21.36 -9.61
CA ILE A 167 -20.99 20.91 -10.93
C ILE A 167 -21.92 19.69 -10.79
N GLN A 168 -23.18 19.88 -11.19
CA GLN A 168 -24.23 18.85 -11.11
C GLN A 168 -24.12 17.76 -12.20
N GLU A 169 -24.63 16.56 -11.91
CA GLU A 169 -24.69 15.40 -12.82
C GLU A 169 -25.77 15.55 -13.92
N LYS A 170 -25.61 16.58 -14.76
CA LYS A 170 -26.47 16.85 -15.93
C LYS A 170 -25.66 17.25 -17.16
N VAL A 171 -26.27 17.16 -18.35
CA VAL A 171 -25.71 17.76 -19.56
C VAL A 171 -26.17 19.22 -19.60
N TYR A 172 -25.20 20.13 -19.74
CA TYR A 172 -25.45 21.56 -19.86
C TYR A 172 -25.57 21.89 -21.34
N ALA A 173 -26.77 21.75 -21.90
CA ALA A 173 -27.03 22.11 -23.29
C ALA A 173 -27.00 23.63 -23.46
N TYR A 174 -26.11 24.13 -24.31
CA TYR A 174 -26.00 25.56 -24.64
C TYR A 174 -25.92 25.82 -26.14
N ILE A 175 -25.73 24.77 -26.94
CA ILE A 175 -25.74 24.84 -28.41
C ILE A 175 -27.14 24.45 -28.87
N GLU A 176 -27.84 25.38 -29.53
CA GLU A 176 -29.22 25.18 -29.97
C GLU A 176 -29.37 23.98 -30.93
N ASN A 177 -28.43 23.84 -31.89
CA ASN A 177 -28.38 22.68 -32.79
C ASN A 177 -26.98 22.07 -32.84
N PRO A 178 -26.66 21.14 -31.92
CA PRO A 178 -25.32 20.54 -31.80
C PRO A 178 -24.88 19.80 -33.08
N ARG A 179 -25.79 19.09 -33.75
CA ARG A 179 -25.48 18.34 -34.98
C ARG A 179 -25.18 19.27 -36.15
N LYS A 180 -25.95 20.34 -36.32
CA LYS A 180 -25.66 21.39 -37.32
C LYS A 180 -24.31 22.05 -37.05
N LYS A 181 -24.01 22.35 -35.78
CA LYS A 181 -22.72 22.96 -35.40
C LYS A 181 -21.55 22.04 -35.71
N LEU A 182 -21.67 20.73 -35.45
CA LEU A 182 -20.65 19.75 -35.81
C LEU A 182 -20.38 19.77 -37.32
N ASN A 183 -21.43 19.71 -38.14
CA ASN A 183 -21.30 19.72 -39.60
C ASN A 183 -20.64 21.01 -40.11
N GLU A 184 -21.04 22.16 -39.58
CA GLU A 184 -20.43 23.46 -39.89
C GLU A 184 -18.92 23.45 -39.61
N LEU A 185 -18.51 23.01 -38.42
CA LEU A 185 -17.10 22.97 -38.02
C LEU A 185 -16.27 22.02 -38.88
N LEU A 186 -16.83 20.87 -39.28
CA LEU A 186 -16.15 19.91 -40.13
C LEU A 186 -16.08 20.34 -41.60
N SER A 187 -17.00 21.20 -42.06
CA SER A 187 -17.00 21.77 -43.41
C SER A 187 -16.13 23.04 -43.55
N MET A 188 -15.67 23.60 -42.44
CA MET A 188 -14.89 24.84 -42.44
C MET A 188 -13.48 24.61 -43.02
N PRO A 189 -12.95 25.51 -43.88
CA PRO A 189 -11.56 25.45 -44.32
C PRO A 189 -10.59 25.42 -43.13
N ILE A 190 -9.60 24.53 -43.18
CA ILE A 190 -8.69 24.22 -42.05
C ILE A 190 -8.02 25.49 -41.49
N GLU A 191 -7.53 26.36 -42.36
CA GLU A 191 -6.83 27.61 -41.99
C GLU A 191 -7.75 28.55 -41.20
N LEU A 192 -9.01 28.66 -41.64
CA LEU A 192 -10.03 29.46 -40.96
C LEU A 192 -10.40 28.83 -39.61
N LEU A 193 -10.54 27.50 -39.58
CA LEU A 193 -10.87 26.75 -38.37
C LEU A 193 -9.80 26.91 -37.30
N GLU A 194 -8.52 26.80 -37.65
CA GLU A 194 -7.41 27.00 -36.71
C GLU A 194 -7.39 28.42 -36.16
N LYS A 195 -7.57 29.43 -37.02
CA LYS A 195 -7.65 30.84 -36.61
C LYS A 195 -8.82 31.11 -35.67
N GLN A 196 -9.98 30.50 -35.92
CA GLN A 196 -11.20 30.69 -35.13
C GLN A 196 -11.30 29.76 -33.91
N THR A 197 -10.49 28.70 -33.83
CA THR A 197 -10.55 27.69 -32.75
C THR A 197 -10.59 28.31 -31.34
N PRO A 198 -9.76 29.31 -30.98
CA PRO A 198 -9.83 29.94 -29.67
C PRO A 198 -11.20 30.57 -29.36
N SER A 199 -11.83 31.19 -30.35
CA SER A 199 -13.16 31.76 -30.21
C SER A 199 -14.26 30.68 -30.18
N ILE A 200 -14.09 29.59 -30.92
CA ILE A 200 -15.06 28.49 -31.00
C ILE A 200 -15.12 27.72 -29.68
N ILE A 201 -13.95 27.39 -29.11
CA ILE A 201 -13.89 26.66 -27.83
C ILE A 201 -14.27 27.56 -26.65
N GLY A 202 -14.14 28.88 -26.78
CA GLY A 202 -14.53 29.84 -25.74
C GLY A 202 -13.82 29.56 -24.41
N ASN A 203 -14.61 29.34 -23.35
CA ASN A 203 -14.12 29.11 -21.99
C ASN A 203 -13.73 27.65 -21.69
N HIS A 204 -13.81 26.75 -22.68
CA HIS A 204 -13.33 25.37 -22.52
C HIS A 204 -11.81 25.36 -22.35
N LEU A 205 -11.29 24.47 -21.48
CA LEU A 205 -9.86 24.39 -21.19
C LEU A 205 -9.01 24.07 -22.43
N ASN A 206 -9.55 23.28 -23.36
CA ASN A 206 -8.89 22.86 -24.60
C ASN A 206 -9.89 22.28 -25.61
N THR A 207 -9.41 21.95 -26.81
CA THR A 207 -10.22 21.33 -27.88
C THR A 207 -10.83 19.99 -27.48
N TYR A 208 -10.19 19.25 -26.56
CA TYR A 208 -10.69 17.96 -26.07
C TYR A 208 -11.94 18.10 -25.20
N THR A 209 -11.96 19.03 -24.23
CA THR A 209 -13.13 19.25 -23.37
C THR A 209 -14.32 19.77 -24.19
N TYR A 210 -14.07 20.65 -25.16
CA TYR A 210 -15.09 21.13 -26.10
C TYR A 210 -15.67 19.99 -26.94
N ALA A 211 -14.83 19.16 -27.56
CA ALA A 211 -15.30 18.04 -28.39
C ALA A 211 -16.14 17.05 -27.58
N LYS A 212 -15.71 16.70 -26.36
CA LYS A 212 -16.48 15.83 -25.46
C LYS A 212 -17.81 16.47 -25.04
N SER A 213 -17.82 17.77 -24.74
CA SER A 213 -19.05 18.51 -24.42
C SER A 213 -20.03 18.51 -25.60
N LEU A 214 -19.55 18.75 -26.82
CA LEU A 214 -20.37 18.69 -28.03
C LEU A 214 -20.92 17.27 -28.28
N THR A 215 -20.09 16.24 -28.10
CA THR A 215 -20.54 14.84 -28.20
C THR A 215 -21.68 14.56 -27.23
N GLU A 216 -21.55 14.93 -25.96
CA GLU A 216 -22.61 14.70 -24.97
C GLU A 216 -23.92 15.42 -25.32
N GLN A 217 -23.84 16.65 -25.85
CA GLN A 217 -25.02 17.41 -26.28
C GLN A 217 -25.74 16.73 -27.45
N ILE A 218 -25.00 16.19 -28.43
CA ILE A 218 -25.58 15.44 -29.55
C ILE A 218 -26.21 14.12 -29.07
N LEU A 219 -25.56 13.44 -28.13
CA LEU A 219 -26.02 12.16 -27.60
C LEU A 219 -27.35 12.25 -26.83
N ILE A 220 -27.76 13.43 -26.35
CA ILE A 220 -29.09 13.61 -25.75
C ILE A 220 -30.19 13.24 -26.74
N ASP A 221 -30.04 13.64 -28.00
CA ASP A 221 -31.03 13.40 -29.04
C ASP A 221 -30.76 12.11 -29.81
N GLU A 222 -29.52 11.90 -30.24
CA GLU A 222 -29.17 10.73 -31.03
C GLU A 222 -29.14 9.45 -30.20
N GLY A 223 -28.94 9.53 -28.89
CA GLY A 223 -29.01 8.39 -27.98
C GLY A 223 -30.43 7.96 -27.60
N LYS A 224 -31.48 8.71 -28.00
CA LYS A 224 -32.87 8.37 -27.67
C LYS A 224 -33.22 6.96 -28.16
N GLY A 225 -33.93 6.22 -27.30
CA GLY A 225 -34.31 4.83 -27.53
C GLY A 225 -33.22 3.80 -27.17
N LEU A 226 -32.00 4.25 -26.84
CA LEU A 226 -30.95 3.37 -26.33
C LEU A 226 -30.83 3.45 -24.80
N PRO A 227 -30.46 2.34 -24.13
CA PRO A 227 -29.99 2.33 -22.75
C PRO A 227 -28.58 2.95 -22.64
N LEU A 228 -28.50 4.25 -22.90
CA LEU A 228 -27.29 5.06 -22.90
C LEU A 228 -26.94 5.54 -21.48
N CYS A 229 -25.65 5.51 -21.13
CA CYS A 229 -25.10 6.14 -19.93
C CYS A 229 -23.79 6.87 -20.25
N ILE A 230 -23.61 8.04 -19.63
CA ILE A 230 -22.41 8.87 -19.76
C ILE A 230 -21.64 8.83 -18.46
N VAL A 231 -20.40 8.31 -18.50
CA VAL A 231 -19.49 8.26 -17.34
C VAL A 231 -18.40 9.31 -17.52
N ARG A 232 -18.26 10.22 -16.56
CA ARG A 232 -17.35 11.37 -16.56
C ARG A 232 -16.28 11.21 -15.48
N PRO A 233 -15.15 10.56 -15.78
CA PRO A 233 -14.01 10.53 -14.88
C PRO A 233 -13.29 11.88 -14.79
N THR A 234 -12.70 12.14 -13.63
CA THR A 234 -11.78 13.27 -13.37
C THR A 234 -10.35 12.86 -13.73
N PHE A 235 -9.31 13.37 -13.06
CA PHE A 235 -7.93 12.97 -13.38
C PHE A 235 -7.66 11.52 -13.00
N VAL A 236 -7.67 10.65 -14.00
CA VAL A 236 -7.41 9.22 -13.81
C VAL A 236 -5.94 9.00 -13.50
N GLY A 237 -5.66 8.55 -12.28
CA GLY A 237 -4.32 8.18 -11.80
C GLY A 237 -4.07 6.68 -11.87
N GLY A 238 -2.95 6.26 -11.30
CA GLY A 238 -2.64 4.83 -11.12
C GLY A 238 -3.75 4.13 -10.31
N SER A 239 -3.83 2.82 -10.41
CA SER A 239 -4.80 2.02 -9.67
C SER A 239 -4.59 2.07 -8.16
N TRP A 240 -5.68 1.91 -7.42
CA TRP A 240 -5.65 1.78 -5.96
C TRP A 240 -5.31 0.34 -5.56
N GLU A 241 -6.03 -0.63 -6.12
CA GLU A 241 -5.92 -2.06 -5.81
C GLU A 241 -5.64 -2.90 -7.06
N GLU A 242 -6.37 -2.66 -8.16
CA GLU A 242 -6.41 -3.60 -9.29
C GLU A 242 -5.95 -2.98 -10.62
N PRO A 243 -5.27 -3.71 -11.53
CA PRO A 243 -4.82 -5.12 -11.41
C PRO A 243 -3.71 -5.31 -10.37
N TYR A 244 -2.98 -4.24 -10.07
CA TYR A 244 -1.99 -4.14 -9.01
C TYR A 244 -2.02 -2.72 -8.45
N PRO A 245 -1.71 -2.48 -7.17
CA PRO A 245 -1.61 -1.12 -6.65
C PRO A 245 -0.58 -0.28 -7.42
N GLY A 246 -0.98 0.90 -7.86
CA GLY A 246 -0.13 1.85 -8.59
C GLY A 246 0.14 1.50 -10.05
N TRP A 247 -0.59 0.52 -10.62
CA TRP A 247 -0.44 0.19 -12.03
C TRP A 247 -0.79 1.41 -12.90
N VAL A 248 0.13 1.74 -13.81
CA VAL A 248 0.02 2.85 -14.75
C VAL A 248 0.86 2.52 -15.99
N ASP A 249 0.33 2.78 -17.19
CA ASP A 249 1.06 2.54 -18.44
C ASP A 249 1.26 3.81 -19.30
N THR A 250 0.72 4.94 -18.84
CA THR A 250 0.80 6.22 -19.52
C THR A 250 1.03 7.38 -18.56
N VAL A 251 1.68 8.44 -19.04
CA VAL A 251 1.88 9.69 -18.29
C VAL A 251 0.83 10.70 -18.73
N SER A 252 -0.31 10.71 -18.06
CA SER A 252 -1.45 11.60 -18.38
C SER A 252 -2.03 12.24 -17.11
N ALA A 253 -2.98 13.16 -17.27
CA ALA A 253 -3.64 13.87 -16.17
C ALA A 253 -2.62 14.58 -15.23
N ALA A 254 -2.58 14.24 -13.94
CA ALA A 254 -1.65 14.83 -12.97
C ALA A 254 -0.25 14.18 -12.96
N ALA A 255 -0.08 13.00 -13.59
CA ALA A 255 1.18 12.27 -13.60
C ALA A 255 2.37 13.05 -14.21
N PRO A 256 2.23 13.84 -15.30
CA PRO A 256 3.33 14.65 -15.81
C PRO A 256 3.84 15.66 -14.79
N LEU A 257 2.94 16.29 -14.00
CA LEU A 257 3.33 17.21 -12.94
C LEU A 257 4.14 16.47 -11.86
N TYR A 258 3.62 15.34 -11.37
CA TYR A 258 4.27 14.56 -10.32
C TYR A 258 5.62 14.01 -10.74
N LEU A 259 5.71 13.47 -11.96
CA LEU A 259 6.94 12.90 -12.49
C LEU A 259 7.98 13.99 -12.72
N SER A 260 7.64 15.08 -13.42
CA SER A 260 8.61 16.15 -13.67
C SER A 260 9.01 16.90 -12.39
N ALA A 261 8.12 17.00 -11.39
CA ALA A 261 8.49 17.51 -10.07
C ALA A 261 9.49 16.57 -9.38
N GLY A 262 9.25 15.27 -9.43
CA GLY A 262 10.13 14.24 -8.87
C GLY A 262 11.52 14.22 -9.52
N LEU A 263 11.56 14.40 -10.84
CA LEU A 263 12.81 14.48 -11.63
C LEU A 263 13.52 15.85 -11.49
N GLY A 264 12.95 16.83 -10.79
CA GLY A 264 13.51 18.19 -10.69
C GLY A 264 13.46 19.00 -11.99
N GLU A 265 12.71 18.53 -12.99
CA GLU A 265 12.53 19.19 -14.30
C GLU A 265 11.66 20.44 -14.19
N ILE A 266 10.82 20.54 -13.17
CA ILE A 266 10.00 21.74 -12.88
C ILE A 266 10.24 22.21 -11.45
N ARG A 267 10.39 23.52 -11.27
CA ARG A 267 10.64 24.14 -9.95
C ARG A 267 9.51 25.06 -9.52
N ALA A 268 8.86 25.70 -10.48
CA ALA A 268 7.69 26.52 -10.24
C ALA A 268 6.65 26.26 -11.33
N VAL A 269 5.37 26.20 -10.96
CA VAL A 269 4.25 26.12 -11.90
C VAL A 269 3.15 27.06 -11.43
N MET A 270 2.46 27.70 -12.37
CA MET A 270 1.26 28.48 -12.08
C MET A 270 0.18 27.57 -11.48
N GLY A 271 -0.21 27.84 -10.24
CA GLY A 271 -1.16 27.00 -9.54
C GLY A 271 -1.52 27.51 -8.16
N ASN A 272 -2.76 27.25 -7.72
CA ASN A 272 -3.18 27.56 -6.36
C ASN A 272 -3.09 26.32 -5.47
N ASN A 273 -2.19 26.35 -4.49
CA ASN A 273 -1.98 25.22 -3.59
C ASN A 273 -3.16 24.96 -2.63
N LYS A 274 -4.10 25.90 -2.50
CA LYS A 274 -5.29 25.79 -1.64
C LYS A 274 -6.48 25.14 -2.34
N PHE A 275 -6.47 25.06 -3.67
CA PHE A 275 -7.58 24.48 -4.42
C PHE A 275 -7.61 22.96 -4.32
N ILE A 276 -8.83 22.43 -4.31
CA ILE A 276 -9.13 21.00 -4.40
C ILE A 276 -8.66 20.48 -5.76
N THR A 277 -8.00 19.33 -5.74
CA THR A 277 -7.62 18.58 -6.93
C THR A 277 -8.43 17.31 -7.00
N ASP A 278 -9.08 17.08 -8.13
CA ASP A 278 -9.91 15.90 -8.32
C ASP A 278 -9.17 14.83 -9.13
N GLN A 279 -8.80 13.77 -8.43
CA GLN A 279 -8.09 12.61 -8.97
C GLN A 279 -8.84 11.33 -8.60
N ILE A 280 -8.80 10.35 -9.49
CA ILE A 280 -9.54 9.08 -9.33
C ILE A 280 -8.66 7.89 -9.76
N PRO A 281 -8.63 6.79 -9.00
CA PRO A 281 -7.96 5.55 -9.42
C PRO A 281 -8.58 4.93 -10.67
N VAL A 282 -7.76 4.40 -11.58
CA VAL A 282 -8.24 3.79 -12.84
C VAL A 282 -9.14 2.57 -12.63
N ASP A 283 -8.90 1.78 -11.58
CA ASP A 283 -9.74 0.65 -11.18
C ASP A 283 -11.11 1.08 -10.69
N TYR A 284 -11.20 2.22 -9.99
CA TYR A 284 -12.50 2.77 -9.60
C TYR A 284 -13.29 3.24 -10.82
N VAL A 285 -12.62 3.83 -11.82
CA VAL A 285 -13.25 4.18 -13.10
C VAL A 285 -13.73 2.91 -13.82
N ALA A 286 -12.91 1.87 -13.87
CA ALA A 286 -13.26 0.60 -14.53
C ALA A 286 -14.47 -0.07 -13.85
N ASN A 287 -14.46 -0.15 -12.52
CA ASN A 287 -15.58 -0.71 -11.74
C ASN A 287 -16.85 0.11 -11.94
N CYS A 288 -16.76 1.44 -11.89
CA CYS A 288 -17.90 2.32 -12.14
C CYS A 288 -18.48 2.11 -13.55
N VAL A 289 -17.64 1.97 -14.58
CA VAL A 289 -18.09 1.74 -15.97
C VAL A 289 -18.84 0.41 -16.12
N ILE A 290 -18.32 -0.66 -15.51
CA ILE A 290 -18.93 -2.00 -15.56
C ILE A 290 -20.30 -1.98 -14.84
N VAL A 291 -20.37 -1.38 -13.66
CA VAL A 291 -21.61 -1.27 -12.90
C VAL A 291 -22.61 -0.34 -13.59
N ALA A 292 -22.14 0.76 -14.18
CA ALA A 292 -22.97 1.69 -14.93
C ALA A 292 -23.66 1.04 -16.13
N ALA A 293 -23.04 0.07 -16.80
CA ALA A 293 -23.67 -0.67 -17.90
C ALA A 293 -24.86 -1.50 -17.42
N ALA A 294 -24.71 -2.22 -16.31
CA ALA A 294 -25.80 -2.98 -15.70
C ALA A 294 -26.93 -2.09 -15.16
N TYR A 295 -26.57 -0.88 -14.72
CA TYR A 295 -27.52 0.11 -14.22
C TYR A 295 -28.31 0.80 -15.34
N ALA A 296 -27.66 1.16 -16.45
CA ALA A 296 -28.26 1.94 -17.54
C ALA A 296 -29.56 1.34 -18.09
N CYS A 297 -29.66 0.02 -18.17
CA CYS A 297 -30.85 -0.68 -18.66
C CYS A 297 -32.08 -0.55 -17.74
N LYS A 298 -31.87 -0.19 -16.47
CA LYS A 298 -32.91 -0.26 -15.43
C LYS A 298 -33.60 1.08 -15.17
N VAL A 299 -32.92 2.19 -15.43
CA VAL A 299 -33.33 3.51 -14.89
C VAL A 299 -34.31 4.26 -15.79
N GLY A 300 -34.54 3.79 -17.03
CA GLY A 300 -35.46 4.42 -18.00
C GLY A 300 -35.12 5.86 -18.42
N LYS A 301 -34.06 6.45 -17.86
CA LYS A 301 -33.53 7.80 -18.12
C LYS A 301 -32.03 7.73 -18.34
N LEU A 302 -31.47 8.69 -19.06
CA LEU A 302 -30.02 8.83 -19.30
C LEU A 302 -29.26 9.07 -17.98
N PRO A 303 -28.50 8.09 -17.46
CA PRO A 303 -27.65 8.31 -16.30
C PRO A 303 -26.39 9.07 -16.73
N ILE A 304 -26.08 10.14 -15.99
CA ILE A 304 -24.84 10.90 -16.12
C ILE A 304 -24.12 10.73 -14.80
N ILE A 305 -22.89 10.23 -14.83
CA ILE A 305 -22.18 9.80 -13.62
C ILE A 305 -20.84 10.51 -13.55
N HIS A 306 -20.62 11.35 -12.55
CA HIS A 306 -19.28 11.82 -12.25
C HIS A 306 -18.57 10.80 -11.36
N ILE A 307 -17.37 10.36 -11.77
CA ILE A 307 -16.50 9.52 -10.95
C ILE A 307 -15.25 10.31 -10.61
N GLY A 308 -15.24 10.85 -9.39
CA GLY A 308 -14.23 11.76 -8.88
C GLY A 308 -14.25 11.81 -7.35
N THR A 309 -13.30 12.55 -6.78
CA THR A 309 -13.08 12.61 -5.32
C THR A 309 -13.48 13.94 -4.69
N SER A 310 -13.62 15.03 -5.46
CA SER A 310 -13.79 16.39 -4.92
C SER A 310 -14.97 16.55 -3.95
N ALA A 311 -16.15 15.97 -4.26
CA ALA A 311 -17.32 16.13 -3.39
C ALA A 311 -17.32 15.22 -2.15
N ARG A 312 -16.60 14.09 -2.16
CA ARG A 312 -16.72 13.05 -1.12
C ARG A 312 -15.47 12.78 -0.31
N ASN A 313 -14.29 12.97 -0.90
CA ASN A 313 -13.01 12.81 -0.25
C ASN A 313 -12.01 13.83 -0.81
N PRO A 314 -12.25 15.14 -0.59
CA PRO A 314 -11.44 16.20 -1.20
C PRO A 314 -9.99 16.17 -0.73
N VAL A 315 -9.07 16.48 -1.64
CA VAL A 315 -7.68 16.75 -1.33
C VAL A 315 -7.23 18.04 -2.02
N ILE A 316 -6.42 18.84 -1.33
CA ILE A 316 -5.87 20.08 -1.89
C ILE A 316 -4.48 19.85 -2.50
N TRP A 317 -4.14 20.62 -3.52
CA TRP A 317 -2.85 20.53 -4.21
C TRP A 317 -1.65 20.61 -3.25
N ARG A 318 -1.70 21.44 -2.20
CA ARG A 318 -0.64 21.52 -1.18
C ARG A 318 -0.35 20.17 -0.52
N LYS A 319 -1.39 19.38 -0.21
CA LYS A 319 -1.23 18.06 0.42
C LYS A 319 -0.66 17.06 -0.57
N CYS A 320 -1.13 17.05 -1.82
CA CYS A 320 -0.59 16.19 -2.88
C CYS A 320 0.91 16.48 -3.11
N MET A 321 1.27 17.75 -3.31
CA MET A 321 2.65 18.17 -3.54
C MET A 321 3.57 17.80 -2.37
N LYS A 322 3.09 17.89 -1.13
CA LYS A 322 3.86 17.46 0.04
C LYS A 322 4.16 15.95 0.00
N ILE A 323 3.19 15.12 -0.32
CA ILE A 323 3.38 13.65 -0.39
C ILE A 323 4.34 13.29 -1.54
N VAL A 324 4.17 13.92 -2.71
CA VAL A 324 5.07 13.76 -3.85
C VAL A 324 6.51 14.17 -3.47
N TRP A 325 6.66 15.32 -2.82
CA TRP A 325 7.95 15.80 -2.33
C TRP A 325 8.60 14.85 -1.32
N GLU A 326 7.84 14.35 -0.35
CA GLU A 326 8.32 13.37 0.64
C GLU A 326 8.79 12.07 -0.04
N TYR A 327 8.02 11.54 -1.00
CA TYR A 327 8.40 10.32 -1.71
C TYR A 327 9.69 10.49 -2.51
N TRP A 328 9.76 11.48 -3.40
CA TRP A 328 10.90 11.61 -4.32
C TRP A 328 12.21 12.00 -3.64
N ASN A 329 12.16 12.65 -2.47
CA ASN A 329 13.35 12.94 -1.69
C ASN A 329 13.79 11.78 -0.78
N ASN A 330 12.91 10.82 -0.47
CA ASN A 330 13.28 9.61 0.26
C ASN A 330 13.69 8.47 -0.68
N TYR A 331 13.16 8.44 -1.90
CA TYR A 331 13.34 7.34 -2.86
C TYR A 331 13.88 7.86 -4.21
N HIS A 332 15.11 8.36 -4.19
CA HIS A 332 15.78 8.92 -5.37
C HIS A 332 15.77 7.99 -6.59
N THR A 333 15.67 8.58 -7.77
CA THR A 333 15.79 7.88 -9.06
C THR A 333 17.24 7.86 -9.50
N ASN A 334 17.67 6.75 -10.12
CA ASN A 334 19.03 6.63 -10.66
C ASN A 334 19.19 7.41 -11.99
N LYS A 335 18.09 7.91 -12.56
CA LYS A 335 18.11 8.60 -13.86
C LYS A 335 18.43 10.08 -13.76
N TYR A 336 18.43 10.67 -12.55
CA TYR A 336 18.60 12.12 -12.40
C TYR A 336 19.09 12.55 -11.01
N ASP A 337 20.08 13.45 -10.96
CA ASP A 337 20.63 14.06 -9.74
C ASP A 337 19.78 15.22 -9.17
N GLY A 338 18.51 15.31 -9.59
CA GLY A 338 17.63 16.43 -9.24
C GLY A 338 16.84 16.16 -7.97
N HIS A 339 16.89 17.08 -7.00
CA HIS A 339 15.99 17.03 -5.84
C HIS A 339 14.59 17.53 -6.19
N CYS A 340 13.56 16.87 -5.64
CA CYS A 340 12.20 17.31 -5.80
C CYS A 340 11.98 18.61 -5.02
N LYS A 341 11.69 19.70 -5.74
CA LYS A 341 11.37 21.01 -5.15
C LYS A 341 10.48 21.80 -6.09
N LEU A 342 9.17 21.52 -6.05
CA LEU A 342 8.14 22.23 -6.82
C LEU A 342 7.36 23.19 -5.92
N THR A 343 7.20 24.42 -6.38
CA THR A 343 6.34 25.43 -5.76
C THR A 343 5.19 25.77 -6.71
N LEU A 344 3.95 25.72 -6.20
CA LEU A 344 2.78 26.22 -6.92
C LEU A 344 2.61 27.70 -6.58
N VAL A 345 2.57 28.55 -7.62
CA VAL A 345 2.55 30.00 -7.49
C VAL A 345 1.25 30.52 -8.12
N PRO A 346 0.34 31.13 -7.34
CA PRO A 346 -0.92 31.64 -7.90
C PRO A 346 -0.73 32.95 -8.68
N ASP A 347 0.26 33.77 -8.30
CA ASP A 347 0.53 35.06 -8.92
C ASP A 347 1.48 34.94 -10.13
N TYR A 348 1.05 35.48 -11.27
CA TYR A 348 1.78 35.39 -12.53
C TYR A 348 3.10 36.16 -12.51
N THR A 349 3.15 37.31 -11.83
CA THR A 349 4.35 38.15 -11.73
C THR A 349 5.41 37.46 -10.89
N ILE A 350 5.03 36.93 -9.72
CA ILE A 350 5.90 36.15 -8.85
C ILE A 350 6.41 34.91 -9.57
N TYR A 351 5.54 34.19 -10.31
CA TYR A 351 5.95 33.05 -11.12
C TYR A 351 7.01 33.42 -12.15
N LYS A 352 6.82 34.52 -12.89
CA LYS A 352 7.80 35.01 -13.87
C LYS A 352 9.13 35.35 -13.23
N ILE A 353 9.12 36.03 -12.08
CA ILE A 353 10.34 36.40 -11.34
C ILE A 353 11.07 35.13 -10.89
N LEU A 354 10.38 34.20 -10.23
CA LEU A 354 10.96 32.95 -9.75
C LEU A 354 11.52 32.12 -10.92
N ASN A 355 10.76 31.97 -11.99
CA ASN A 355 11.18 31.21 -13.17
C ASN A 355 12.39 31.86 -13.87
N TYR A 356 12.44 33.20 -13.94
CA TYR A 356 13.59 33.91 -14.47
C TYR A 356 14.88 33.58 -13.69
N PHE A 357 14.86 33.75 -12.37
CA PHE A 357 16.05 33.52 -11.54
C PHE A 357 16.43 32.04 -11.41
N THR A 358 15.46 31.13 -11.40
CA THR A 358 15.73 29.69 -11.21
C THR A 358 16.06 28.95 -12.50
N ARG A 359 15.66 29.46 -13.67
CA ARG A 359 15.85 28.79 -14.98
C ARG A 359 16.58 29.66 -16.01
N TYR A 360 16.04 30.84 -16.35
CA TYR A 360 16.57 31.64 -17.46
C TYR A 360 17.93 32.27 -17.15
N PHE A 361 18.11 32.80 -15.94
CA PHE A 361 19.37 33.43 -15.52
C PHE A 361 20.56 32.45 -15.50
N PRO A 362 20.45 31.22 -14.93
CA PRO A 362 21.49 30.20 -15.06
C PRO A 362 21.81 29.83 -16.52
N VAL A 363 20.79 29.76 -17.39
CA VAL A 363 21.00 29.47 -18.82
C VAL A 363 21.72 30.62 -19.52
N LEU A 364 21.43 31.87 -19.18
CA LEU A 364 22.16 33.03 -19.69
C LEU A 364 23.65 32.94 -19.31
N ILE A 365 23.97 32.66 -18.04
CA ILE A 365 25.35 32.46 -17.57
C ILE A 365 26.03 31.32 -18.33
N LEU A 366 25.37 30.16 -18.44
CA LEU A 366 25.91 29.01 -19.18
C LEU A 366 26.14 29.36 -20.66
N THR A 367 25.26 30.13 -21.28
CA THR A 367 25.41 30.58 -22.68
C THR A 367 26.63 31.49 -22.84
N ILE A 368 26.89 32.39 -21.88
CA ILE A 368 28.10 33.23 -21.90
C ILE A 368 29.35 32.37 -21.72
N LEU A 369 29.36 31.48 -20.72
CA LEU A 369 30.50 30.62 -20.42
C LEU A 369 30.85 29.68 -21.57
N THR A 370 29.85 29.10 -22.24
CA THR A 370 30.07 28.24 -23.43
C THR A 370 30.67 28.99 -24.60
N LYS A 371 30.31 30.27 -24.82
CA LYS A 371 30.92 31.11 -25.85
C LYS A 371 32.38 31.44 -25.54
N VAL A 372 32.73 31.59 -24.27
CA VAL A 372 34.10 31.93 -23.83
C VAL A 372 35.01 30.70 -23.79
N SER A 373 34.61 29.61 -23.11
CA SER A 373 35.50 28.47 -22.87
C SER A 373 35.40 27.36 -23.91
N LYS A 374 34.30 27.29 -24.66
CA LYS A 374 33.97 26.20 -25.60
C LYS A 374 34.09 24.78 -25.01
N ALA A 375 34.07 24.65 -23.68
CA ALA A 375 34.20 23.35 -23.01
C ALA A 375 33.01 22.43 -23.36
N PRO A 376 33.24 21.19 -23.83
CA PRO A 376 32.18 20.27 -24.22
C PRO A 376 31.15 20.02 -23.10
N SER A 377 31.59 19.92 -21.85
CA SER A 377 30.73 19.72 -20.67
C SER A 377 29.74 20.86 -20.42
N LEU A 378 30.13 22.11 -20.72
CA LEU A 378 29.25 23.27 -20.59
C LEU A 378 28.23 23.32 -21.72
N VAL A 379 28.61 22.92 -22.94
CA VAL A 379 27.71 22.82 -24.08
C VAL A 379 26.63 21.77 -23.81
N GLU A 380 27.03 20.60 -23.29
CA GLU A 380 26.10 19.55 -22.88
C GLU A 380 25.15 20.03 -21.77
N SER A 381 25.68 20.72 -20.75
CA SER A 381 24.88 21.30 -19.66
C SER A 381 23.86 22.32 -20.18
N LEU A 382 24.25 23.18 -21.12
CA LEU A 382 23.37 24.17 -21.76
C LEU A 382 22.25 23.48 -22.56
N GLN A 383 22.59 22.46 -23.36
CA GLN A 383 21.60 21.68 -24.12
C GLN A 383 20.61 20.98 -23.18
N LYS A 384 21.10 20.38 -22.09
CA LYS A 384 20.26 19.75 -21.05
C LYS A 384 19.31 20.76 -20.42
N MET A 385 19.81 21.93 -20.01
CA MET A 385 18.98 22.98 -19.41
C MET A 385 17.92 23.53 -20.39
N ASN A 386 18.28 23.75 -21.65
CA ASN A 386 17.31 24.18 -22.66
C ASN A 386 16.21 23.15 -22.89
N LYS A 387 16.54 21.85 -22.86
CA LYS A 387 15.56 20.77 -22.95
C LYS A 387 14.60 20.78 -21.74
N ILE A 388 15.11 21.03 -20.54
CA ILE A 388 14.29 21.15 -19.32
C ILE A 388 13.32 22.33 -19.44
N ILE A 389 13.80 23.52 -19.82
CA ILE A 389 12.96 24.72 -19.97
C ILE A 389 11.85 24.49 -21.01
N ARG A 390 12.16 23.85 -22.13
CA ARG A 390 11.15 23.49 -23.15
C ARG A 390 10.09 22.55 -22.57
N LYS A 391 10.48 21.51 -21.83
CA LYS A 391 9.55 20.60 -21.16
C LYS A 391 8.68 21.32 -20.11
N GLU A 392 9.29 22.14 -19.26
CA GLU A 392 8.61 22.93 -18.23
C GLU A 392 7.55 23.86 -18.83
N SER A 393 7.86 24.53 -19.94
CA SER A 393 6.90 25.37 -20.66
C SER A 393 5.69 24.58 -21.17
N ILE A 394 5.90 23.37 -21.70
CA ILE A 394 4.81 22.52 -22.19
C ILE A 394 3.91 22.08 -21.04
N ILE A 395 4.52 21.60 -19.95
CA ILE A 395 3.78 21.13 -18.76
C ILE A 395 2.99 22.28 -18.14
N THR A 396 3.61 23.45 -18.00
CA THR A 396 2.95 24.65 -17.48
C THR A 396 1.77 25.02 -18.37
N LYS A 397 1.93 25.09 -19.69
CA LYS A 397 0.83 25.44 -20.61
C LYS A 397 -0.35 24.47 -20.53
N VAL A 398 -0.08 23.16 -20.36
CA VAL A 398 -1.11 22.12 -20.34
C VAL A 398 -1.83 22.05 -18.98
N ILE A 399 -1.08 22.12 -17.89
CA ILE A 399 -1.61 21.77 -16.55
C ILE A 399 -2.07 23.02 -15.78
N SER A 400 -1.50 24.20 -16.01
CA SER A 400 -1.80 25.40 -15.19
C SER A 400 -3.29 25.73 -15.18
N ASN A 401 -3.98 25.60 -16.31
CA ASN A 401 -5.42 25.87 -16.36
C ASN A 401 -6.24 24.94 -15.46
N PHE A 402 -5.77 23.72 -15.18
CA PHE A 402 -6.42 22.79 -14.26
C PHE A 402 -6.05 23.03 -12.78
N ILE A 403 -4.85 23.54 -12.48
CA ILE A 403 -4.41 23.81 -11.10
C ILE A 403 -4.86 25.21 -10.63
N MET A 404 -5.18 26.10 -11.57
CA MET A 404 -5.63 27.46 -11.30
C MET A 404 -7.15 27.60 -11.13
N HIS A 405 -7.91 26.51 -11.22
CA HIS A 405 -9.36 26.49 -11.04
C HIS A 405 -9.77 25.36 -10.10
N GLU A 406 -10.94 25.53 -9.49
CA GLU A 406 -11.51 24.56 -8.56
C GLU A 406 -12.91 24.15 -9.04
N TRP A 407 -13.09 22.84 -9.18
CA TRP A 407 -14.38 22.22 -9.51
C TRP A 407 -14.70 21.16 -8.46
N ILE A 408 -15.95 21.17 -8.00
CA ILE A 408 -16.48 20.18 -7.08
C ILE A 408 -17.57 19.43 -7.85
N TYR A 409 -17.28 18.20 -8.22
CA TYR A 409 -18.19 17.36 -9.02
C TYR A 409 -19.14 16.60 -8.12
N GLU A 410 -20.43 16.90 -8.24
CA GLU A 410 -21.50 16.14 -7.60
C GLU A 410 -21.39 14.66 -7.96
N SER A 411 -21.57 13.77 -6.99
CA SER A 411 -21.38 12.31 -7.17
C SER A 411 -22.57 11.51 -6.64
N GLN A 412 -23.78 12.05 -6.79
CA GLN A 412 -25.01 11.43 -6.27
C GLN A 412 -25.27 10.08 -6.95
N GLN A 413 -25.06 9.99 -8.26
CA GLN A 413 -25.28 8.78 -9.03
C GLN A 413 -24.31 7.67 -8.64
N VAL A 414 -23.05 7.99 -8.31
CA VAL A 414 -22.12 7.02 -7.73
C VAL A 414 -22.67 6.43 -6.42
N ILE A 415 -23.32 7.23 -5.58
CA ILE A 415 -23.95 6.75 -4.34
C ILE A 415 -25.08 5.77 -4.67
N GLU A 416 -25.93 6.11 -5.63
CA GLU A 416 -27.02 5.23 -6.05
C GLU A 416 -26.50 3.91 -6.63
N LEU A 417 -25.45 3.95 -7.46
CA LEU A 417 -24.80 2.75 -7.98
C LEU A 417 -24.24 1.86 -6.85
N LEU A 418 -23.62 2.45 -5.83
CA LEU A 418 -23.10 1.71 -4.67
C LEU A 418 -24.23 1.07 -3.84
N LYS A 419 -25.38 1.76 -3.69
CA LYS A 419 -26.54 1.27 -2.92
C LYS A 419 -27.23 0.09 -3.58
N VAL A 420 -27.31 0.05 -4.91
CA VAL A 420 -28.02 -1.02 -5.63
C VAL A 420 -27.20 -2.32 -5.75
N MET A 421 -25.92 -2.29 -5.40
CA MET A 421 -25.06 -3.47 -5.40
C MET A 421 -25.21 -4.30 -4.11
N SER A 422 -25.17 -5.62 -4.26
CA SER A 422 -25.09 -6.53 -3.12
C SER A 422 -23.73 -6.44 -2.40
N PRO A 423 -23.61 -6.89 -1.14
CA PRO A 423 -22.33 -6.91 -0.43
C PRO A 423 -21.21 -7.67 -1.17
N LYS A 424 -21.55 -8.77 -1.85
CA LYS A 424 -20.61 -9.54 -2.70
C LYS A 424 -20.15 -8.70 -3.89
N GLU A 425 -21.05 -8.01 -4.56
CA GLU A 425 -20.70 -7.12 -5.68
C GLU A 425 -19.87 -5.93 -5.23
N LEU A 426 -20.14 -5.36 -4.05
CA LEU A 426 -19.34 -4.28 -3.47
C LEU A 426 -17.91 -4.71 -3.13
N GLN A 427 -17.67 -5.98 -2.80
CA GLN A 427 -16.31 -6.50 -2.63
C GLN A 427 -15.55 -6.61 -3.96
N VAL A 428 -16.26 -6.88 -5.06
CA VAL A 428 -15.63 -7.11 -6.37
C VAL A 428 -15.52 -5.82 -7.19
N PHE A 429 -16.55 -4.97 -7.20
CA PHE A 429 -16.66 -3.77 -8.02
C PHE A 429 -16.72 -2.51 -7.16
N ASN A 430 -15.85 -2.42 -6.15
CA ASN A 430 -15.81 -1.24 -5.29
C ASN A 430 -15.27 0.00 -6.03
N PHE A 431 -15.88 1.15 -5.78
CA PHE A 431 -15.37 2.46 -6.19
C PHE A 431 -15.78 3.57 -5.20
N ASP A 432 -16.00 3.20 -3.93
CA ASP A 432 -16.27 4.15 -2.85
C ASP A 432 -14.99 4.91 -2.45
N VAL A 433 -14.89 6.14 -2.94
CA VAL A 433 -13.77 7.03 -2.68
C VAL A 433 -13.63 7.47 -1.21
N SER A 434 -14.65 7.30 -0.36
CA SER A 434 -14.60 7.75 1.04
C SER A 434 -13.54 7.02 1.88
N LYS A 435 -13.13 5.82 1.44
CA LYS A 435 -12.11 5.00 2.11
C LYS A 435 -10.70 5.18 1.54
N LEU A 436 -10.54 6.00 0.49
CA LEU A 436 -9.26 6.23 -0.17
C LEU A 436 -8.32 7.04 0.74
N ASP A 437 -7.22 6.43 1.19
CA ASP A 437 -6.17 7.15 1.92
C ASP A 437 -5.23 7.86 0.94
N TRP A 438 -5.30 9.18 0.91
CA TRP A 438 -4.50 10.02 0.00
C TRP A 438 -2.99 9.83 0.13
N LYS A 439 -2.48 9.57 1.35
CA LYS A 439 -1.03 9.38 1.54
C LYS A 439 -0.61 8.06 0.92
N ILE A 440 -1.33 6.98 1.21
CA ILE A 440 -1.06 5.67 0.62
C ILE A 440 -1.22 5.75 -0.90
N TYR A 441 -2.33 6.29 -1.39
CA TYR A 441 -2.66 6.31 -2.80
C TYR A 441 -1.61 7.06 -3.63
N LEU A 442 -1.25 8.27 -3.22
CA LEU A 442 -0.27 9.07 -3.97
C LEU A 442 1.14 8.47 -3.87
N THR A 443 1.52 7.89 -2.72
CA THR A 443 2.81 7.19 -2.59
C THR A 443 2.87 5.98 -3.52
N THR A 444 1.81 5.19 -3.56
CA THR A 444 1.66 4.06 -4.49
C THR A 444 1.63 4.50 -5.94
N CYS A 445 1.02 5.63 -6.27
CA CYS A 445 1.11 6.21 -7.60
C CYS A 445 2.55 6.59 -7.98
N MET A 446 3.34 7.16 -7.06
CA MET A 446 4.73 7.51 -7.35
C MET A 446 5.59 6.26 -7.57
N GLN A 447 5.36 5.20 -6.80
CA GLN A 447 5.94 3.88 -7.05
C GLN A 447 5.54 3.36 -8.43
N GLY A 448 4.27 3.49 -8.78
CA GLY A 448 3.75 3.17 -10.11
C GLY A 448 4.51 3.85 -11.23
N LEU A 449 4.69 5.17 -11.12
CA LEU A 449 5.48 5.95 -12.07
C LEU A 449 6.94 5.46 -12.13
N LYS A 450 7.57 5.18 -10.98
CA LYS A 450 8.94 4.67 -10.94
C LYS A 450 9.05 3.27 -11.58
N LYS A 451 8.14 2.36 -11.24
CA LYS A 451 8.12 0.97 -11.71
C LYS A 451 7.77 0.83 -13.17
N TYR A 452 6.65 1.41 -13.59
CA TYR A 452 6.06 1.13 -14.91
C TYR A 452 6.47 2.16 -15.97
N ILE A 453 6.67 3.43 -15.58
CA ILE A 453 7.09 4.50 -16.52
C ILE A 453 8.61 4.62 -16.57
N LEU A 454 9.28 4.75 -15.41
CA LEU A 454 10.74 4.81 -15.36
C LEU A 454 11.40 3.44 -15.50
N LYS A 455 10.66 2.33 -15.38
CA LYS A 455 11.21 0.97 -15.45
C LYS A 455 12.32 0.73 -14.41
N GLU A 456 12.19 1.33 -13.25
CA GLU A 456 13.11 1.17 -12.12
C GLU A 456 12.58 0.16 -11.11
N LYS A 457 13.49 -0.51 -10.40
CA LYS A 457 13.11 -1.31 -9.23
C LYS A 457 12.57 -0.35 -8.16
N VAL A 458 11.49 -0.76 -7.52
CA VAL A 458 10.85 0.00 -6.44
C VAL A 458 10.96 -0.83 -5.18
N GLU A 459 11.50 -0.24 -4.12
CA GLU A 459 11.48 -0.84 -2.79
C GLU A 459 10.01 -0.99 -2.35
N LYS A 460 9.63 -2.16 -1.82
CA LYS A 460 8.27 -2.37 -1.32
C LYS A 460 8.01 -1.37 -0.18
N VAL A 461 7.13 -0.40 -0.43
CA VAL A 461 6.85 0.72 0.48
C VAL A 461 6.11 0.32 1.76
N ASP A 462 5.61 -0.92 1.83
CA ASP A 462 5.06 -1.42 3.09
C ASP A 462 6.15 -1.49 4.16
N GLU A 463 7.38 -1.87 3.80
CA GLU A 463 8.49 -1.94 4.74
C GLU A 463 9.24 -0.60 4.81
N ILE A 464 9.27 0.01 6.00
CA ILE A 464 10.08 1.20 6.27
C ILE A 464 11.28 0.79 7.11
N ASP A 465 12.45 1.34 6.78
CA ASP A 465 13.59 1.32 7.68
C ASP A 465 13.41 2.36 8.80
N LEU A 466 13.19 1.86 10.02
CA LEU A 466 13.01 2.72 11.19
C LEU A 466 14.28 3.44 11.63
N LEU A 467 15.46 2.97 11.23
CA LEU A 467 16.72 3.61 11.61
C LEU A 467 16.96 4.89 10.78
N SER A 468 16.57 4.91 9.51
CA SER A 468 16.67 6.09 8.61
C SER A 468 15.48 7.06 8.70
N LYS A 469 14.27 6.59 9.05
CA LYS A 469 13.03 7.40 9.13
C LYS A 469 13.12 8.69 9.96
N PHE A 470 14.03 8.75 10.93
CA PHE A 470 14.17 9.88 11.86
C PHE A 470 15.57 10.54 11.79
N ASN A 471 16.21 10.57 10.61
CA ASN A 471 17.47 11.29 10.44
C ASN A 471 17.26 12.81 10.56
N TYR A 472 17.88 13.40 11.57
CA TYR A 472 17.91 14.83 11.82
C TYR A 472 19.37 15.20 12.09
N ASP A 473 19.92 16.13 11.30
CA ASP A 473 21.35 16.47 11.22
C ASP A 473 21.98 17.10 12.49
N SER A 474 21.24 17.20 13.61
CA SER A 474 21.72 17.82 14.85
C SER A 474 22.03 16.78 15.94
N TYR A 475 23.14 16.96 16.68
CA TYR A 475 23.57 16.09 17.80
C TYR A 475 22.47 15.78 18.85
N PHE A 476 21.54 16.71 19.09
CA PHE A 476 20.46 16.59 20.09
C PHE A 476 19.13 16.06 19.54
N SER A 477 19.05 15.76 18.25
CA SER A 477 17.79 15.37 17.61
C SER A 477 17.21 14.07 18.18
N ASP A 478 18.07 13.11 18.54
CA ASP A 478 17.65 11.83 19.11
C ASP A 478 17.05 11.98 20.50
N ILE A 479 17.56 12.94 21.30
CA ILE A 479 17.00 13.24 22.62
C ILE A 479 15.64 13.91 22.47
N LYS A 480 15.54 14.88 21.54
CA LYS A 480 14.27 15.54 21.22
C LYS A 480 13.23 14.55 20.69
N TRP A 481 13.65 13.59 19.86
CA TRP A 481 12.80 12.49 19.39
C TRP A 481 12.31 11.65 20.57
N ALA A 482 13.21 11.13 21.42
CA ALA A 482 12.82 10.30 22.56
C ALA A 482 11.87 11.04 23.52
N TYR A 483 12.03 12.35 23.68
CA TYR A 483 11.12 13.15 24.50
C TYR A 483 9.73 13.36 23.86
N LYS A 484 9.66 13.47 22.53
CA LYS A 484 8.41 13.73 21.79
C LYS A 484 7.65 12.47 21.35
N THR A 485 8.34 11.34 21.33
CA THR A 485 7.81 10.04 20.88
C THR A 485 7.30 9.23 22.07
N GLY A 486 6.38 8.30 21.79
CA GLY A 486 5.73 7.44 22.77
C GLY A 486 4.54 8.12 23.45
N GLU A 487 3.49 7.34 23.70
CA GLU A 487 2.30 7.77 24.43
C GLU A 487 2.38 7.29 25.88
N ASN A 488 1.94 8.15 26.82
CA ASN A 488 1.90 7.79 28.23
C ASN A 488 0.54 7.17 28.56
N HIS A 489 0.48 5.85 28.64
CA HIS A 489 -0.73 5.14 29.03
C HIS A 489 -0.80 5.00 30.56
N LYS A 490 -1.99 5.22 31.12
CA LYS A 490 -2.21 5.11 32.56
C LYS A 490 -2.06 3.65 33.00
N THR A 491 -1.19 3.41 33.97
CA THR A 491 -0.97 2.13 34.63
C THR A 491 -1.46 2.18 36.08
N ARG A 492 -1.76 1.03 36.67
CA ARG A 492 -2.16 0.92 38.08
C ARG A 492 -0.99 1.30 38.98
N ASN A 493 -1.28 1.92 40.13
CA ASN A 493 -0.25 2.20 41.11
C ASN A 493 0.35 0.88 41.65
N ILE A 494 1.67 0.81 41.75
CA ILE A 494 2.37 -0.36 42.30
C ILE A 494 1.84 -0.75 43.67
N LYS A 495 1.57 0.21 44.57
CA LYS A 495 1.09 -0.09 45.92
C LYS A 495 -0.26 -0.81 45.88
N GLU A 496 -1.15 -0.37 45.00
CA GLU A 496 -2.44 -1.01 44.76
C GLU A 496 -2.26 -2.41 44.15
N MET A 497 -1.39 -2.55 43.15
CA MET A 497 -1.08 -3.84 42.53
C MET A 497 -0.55 -4.85 43.55
N LYS A 498 0.39 -4.44 44.42
CA LYS A 498 0.92 -5.27 45.50
C LYS A 498 -0.18 -5.70 46.48
N SER A 499 -1.04 -4.76 46.87
CA SER A 499 -2.16 -5.03 47.77
C SER A 499 -3.14 -6.05 47.18
N LEU A 500 -3.47 -5.92 45.90
CA LEU A 500 -4.35 -6.88 45.21
C LEU A 500 -3.77 -8.29 45.17
N ILE A 501 -2.47 -8.40 44.85
CA ILE A 501 -1.80 -9.70 44.76
C ILE A 501 -1.74 -10.37 46.13
N LEU A 502 -1.34 -9.64 47.18
CA LEU A 502 -1.29 -10.18 48.54
C LEU A 502 -2.66 -10.60 49.07
N ASN A 503 -3.72 -9.88 48.65
CA ASN A 503 -5.08 -10.18 49.09
C ASN A 503 -5.81 -11.24 48.26
N ALA A 504 -5.24 -11.70 47.15
CA ALA A 504 -5.86 -12.68 46.28
C ALA A 504 -6.01 -14.05 46.99
N PRO A 505 -7.16 -14.73 46.85
CA PRO A 505 -7.41 -16.01 47.53
C PRO A 505 -6.34 -17.08 47.27
N ARG A 506 -5.87 -17.17 46.02
CA ARG A 506 -4.80 -18.11 45.60
C ARG A 506 -3.47 -17.83 46.31
N VAL A 507 -3.13 -16.56 46.52
CA VAL A 507 -1.89 -16.17 47.18
C VAL A 507 -2.00 -16.39 48.68
N LYS A 508 -3.12 -16.01 49.30
CA LYS A 508 -3.40 -16.31 50.73
C LYS A 508 -3.32 -17.80 51.04
N LYS A 509 -3.95 -18.64 50.21
CA LYS A 509 -3.89 -20.09 50.34
C LYS A 509 -2.45 -20.61 50.26
N ALA A 510 -1.66 -20.14 49.29
CA ALA A 510 -0.26 -20.55 49.17
C ALA A 510 0.61 -20.09 50.35
N ILE A 511 0.31 -18.91 50.94
CA ILE A 511 0.97 -18.43 52.17
C ILE A 511 0.62 -19.33 53.36
N GLU A 512 -0.66 -19.70 53.52
CA GLU A 512 -1.13 -20.60 54.59
C GLU A 512 -0.54 -22.01 54.47
N GLU A 513 -0.47 -22.56 53.26
CA GLU A 513 0.18 -23.84 52.97
C GLU A 513 1.68 -23.82 53.34
N LEU A 514 2.37 -22.71 53.09
CA LEU A 514 3.78 -22.56 53.50
C LEU A 514 3.94 -22.42 55.02
N LYS A 515 3.04 -21.68 55.69
CA LYS A 515 3.04 -21.55 57.15
C LYS A 515 2.86 -22.90 57.83
N THR A 516 1.99 -23.75 57.29
CA THR A 516 1.70 -25.10 57.82
C THR A 516 2.80 -26.12 57.51
N GLN A 517 3.33 -26.15 56.28
CA GLN A 517 4.33 -27.15 55.88
C GLN A 517 5.76 -26.88 56.36
N LYS A 518 6.19 -25.60 56.42
CA LYS A 518 7.59 -25.24 56.75
C LYS A 518 7.76 -24.59 58.13
N LYS A 519 6.68 -24.44 58.93
CA LYS A 519 6.67 -23.69 60.22
C LYS A 519 7.37 -22.32 60.13
N SER A 520 7.29 -21.66 58.98
CA SER A 520 7.96 -20.37 58.78
C SER A 520 7.03 -19.24 59.18
N LEU A 521 7.37 -18.54 60.27
CA LEU A 521 6.69 -17.31 60.72
C LEU A 521 6.90 -16.13 59.74
N ASP A 522 7.81 -16.27 58.75
CA ASP A 522 8.24 -15.23 57.80
C ASP A 522 7.54 -15.33 56.42
N ALA A 523 6.47 -16.12 56.29
CA ALA A 523 5.86 -16.42 54.98
C ALA A 523 5.26 -15.18 54.27
N ASP A 524 4.71 -14.22 55.02
CA ASP A 524 4.19 -12.96 54.48
C ASP A 524 5.33 -12.05 53.97
N ASP A 525 6.43 -11.98 54.72
CA ASP A 525 7.63 -11.24 54.34
C ASP A 525 8.33 -11.86 53.12
N GLN A 526 8.30 -13.20 53.00
CA GLN A 526 8.74 -13.90 51.80
C GLN A 526 7.88 -13.55 50.58
N ALA A 527 6.55 -13.52 50.72
CA ALA A 527 5.65 -13.08 49.66
C ALA A 527 5.95 -11.64 49.24
N GLN A 528 6.16 -10.73 50.20
CA GLN A 528 6.49 -9.33 49.94
C GLN A 528 7.85 -9.17 49.24
N LYS A 529 8.87 -9.95 49.62
CA LYS A 529 10.19 -10.01 48.95
C LYS A 529 10.04 -10.48 47.50
N ILE A 530 9.29 -11.56 47.25
CA ILE A 530 9.02 -12.10 45.90
C ILE A 530 8.35 -11.03 45.04
N ILE A 531 7.29 -10.41 45.54
CA ILE A 531 6.53 -9.35 44.86
C ILE A 531 7.44 -8.16 44.51
N ASN A 532 8.25 -7.71 45.47
CA ASN A 532 9.16 -6.58 45.28
C ASN A 532 10.24 -6.87 44.25
N MET A 533 10.71 -8.11 44.17
CA MET A 533 11.67 -8.55 43.17
C MET A 533 11.02 -8.68 41.79
N MET A 534 9.82 -9.27 41.71
CA MET A 534 9.16 -9.68 40.48
C MET A 534 8.54 -8.52 39.69
N ILE A 535 7.73 -7.67 40.32
CA ILE A 535 6.81 -6.75 39.62
C ILE A 535 7.57 -5.62 38.88
N GLY A 536 7.10 -5.30 37.67
CA GLY A 536 7.56 -4.16 36.87
C GLY A 536 6.80 -2.86 37.21
N ASP A 537 7.42 -1.72 36.95
CA ASP A 537 6.90 -0.38 37.29
C ASP A 537 7.08 0.58 36.10
N MET A 538 6.10 0.69 35.22
CA MET A 538 6.27 1.52 34.02
C MET A 538 6.39 3.02 34.33
N ARG A 539 7.55 3.58 33.98
CA ARG A 539 7.86 5.02 34.07
C ARG A 539 8.35 5.52 32.73
N MET A 540 7.60 6.47 32.15
CA MET A 540 7.95 7.07 30.86
C MET A 540 9.39 7.64 30.78
N PRO A 541 9.96 8.29 31.81
CA PRO A 541 11.35 8.73 31.74
C PRO A 541 12.36 7.59 31.51
N ALA A 542 12.16 6.43 32.13
CA ALA A 542 13.01 5.26 31.94
C ALA A 542 12.83 4.68 30.53
N ILE A 543 11.58 4.56 30.06
CA ILE A 543 11.26 4.07 28.71
C ILE A 543 11.94 4.94 27.64
N ARG A 544 11.84 6.27 27.77
CA ARG A 544 12.47 7.23 26.85
C ARG A 544 13.99 7.11 26.85
N MET A 545 14.60 6.91 28.03
CA MET A 545 16.05 6.71 28.16
C MET A 545 16.51 5.42 27.45
N ILE A 546 15.80 4.31 27.66
CA ILE A 546 16.09 3.03 26.98
C ILE A 546 15.89 3.17 25.47
N ALA A 547 14.77 3.77 25.01
CA ALA A 547 14.50 3.94 23.60
C ALA A 547 15.56 4.81 22.89
N TRP A 548 16.00 5.88 23.55
CA TRP A 548 17.11 6.71 23.08
C TRP A 548 18.42 5.94 22.95
N GLY A 549 18.81 5.20 24.00
CA GLY A 549 20.05 4.40 24.01
C GLY A 549 20.02 3.29 22.98
N LEU A 550 18.90 2.55 22.89
CA LEU A 550 18.71 1.46 21.95
C LEU A 550 18.74 1.97 20.50
N ARG A 551 18.14 3.14 20.21
CA ARG A 551 18.21 3.73 18.88
C ARG A 551 19.65 4.00 18.43
N LYS A 552 20.49 4.53 19.32
CA LYS A 552 21.92 4.74 19.03
C LYS A 552 22.63 3.42 18.82
N PHE A 553 22.39 2.45 19.68
CA PHE A 553 22.98 1.11 19.58
C PHE A 553 22.62 0.41 18.27
N LEU A 554 21.33 0.37 17.90
CA LEU A 554 20.86 -0.29 16.69
C LEU A 554 21.44 0.34 15.42
N ARG A 555 21.57 1.68 15.37
CA ARG A 555 22.18 2.40 14.23
C ARG A 555 23.66 2.10 14.02
N VAL A 556 24.39 1.78 15.08
CA VAL A 556 25.81 1.45 14.98
C VAL A 556 26.03 0.03 14.47
N ILE A 557 25.13 -0.89 14.84
CA ILE A 557 25.33 -2.34 14.62
C ILE A 557 24.60 -2.85 13.38
N TYR A 558 23.39 -2.36 13.14
CA TYR A 558 22.52 -2.79 12.04
C TYR A 558 22.36 -1.69 10.99
N GLY A 559 22.37 -2.08 9.72
CA GLY A 559 22.19 -1.17 8.60
C GLY A 559 20.75 -0.70 8.41
N LYS A 560 19.77 -1.61 8.57
CA LYS A 560 18.33 -1.31 8.44
C LYS A 560 17.49 -2.10 9.46
N LEU A 561 16.42 -1.49 9.96
CA LEU A 561 15.36 -2.14 10.74
C LEU A 561 14.04 -2.05 9.96
N MET A 562 13.77 -3.08 9.16
CA MET A 562 12.66 -3.15 8.22
C MET A 562 11.39 -3.64 8.92
N VAL A 563 10.31 -2.86 8.82
CA VAL A 563 9.00 -3.26 9.35
C VAL A 563 7.84 -2.74 8.52
N ASN A 564 6.74 -3.49 8.47
CA ASN A 564 5.52 -3.06 7.78
C ASN A 564 4.85 -1.87 8.50
N HIS A 565 4.98 -0.67 7.93
CA HIS A 565 4.47 0.55 8.54
C HIS A 565 2.95 0.62 8.55
N LYS A 566 2.27 0.14 7.51
CA LYS A 566 0.81 0.15 7.43
C LYS A 566 0.24 -0.75 8.53
N GLN A 567 0.76 -1.97 8.61
CA GLN A 567 0.34 -2.97 9.58
C GLN A 567 0.56 -2.47 11.03
N LEU A 568 1.68 -1.80 11.32
CA LEU A 568 1.92 -1.24 12.66
C LEU A 568 0.95 -0.11 13.03
N ASN A 569 0.58 0.77 12.10
CA ASN A 569 -0.38 1.84 12.40
C ASN A 569 -1.80 1.30 12.60
N GLU A 570 -2.19 0.26 11.86
CA GLU A 570 -3.45 -0.45 12.08
C GLU A 570 -3.43 -1.16 13.43
N LEU A 571 -2.32 -1.84 13.75
CA LEU A 571 -2.12 -2.49 15.05
C LEU A 571 -2.18 -1.47 16.20
N ALA A 572 -1.59 -0.28 16.05
CA ALA A 572 -1.66 0.78 17.04
C ALA A 572 -3.12 1.17 17.36
N LYS A 573 -3.95 1.34 16.33
CA LYS A 573 -5.38 1.63 16.50
C LYS A 573 -6.12 0.50 17.20
N ILE A 574 -5.80 -0.75 16.89
CA ILE A 574 -6.41 -1.93 17.51
C ILE A 574 -6.01 -2.02 18.97
N ILE A 575 -4.70 -2.03 19.28
CA ILE A 575 -4.18 -2.22 20.64
C ILE A 575 -4.61 -1.07 21.56
N ASN A 576 -4.47 0.18 21.12
CA ASN A 576 -4.75 1.33 21.98
C ASN A 576 -6.24 1.50 22.31
N ASN A 577 -7.14 1.00 21.47
CA ASN A 577 -8.59 1.07 21.68
C ASN A 577 -9.23 -0.27 22.07
N SER A 578 -8.43 -1.32 22.24
CA SER A 578 -8.97 -2.65 22.56
C SER A 578 -9.54 -2.68 23.97
N LYS A 579 -10.76 -3.19 24.11
CA LYS A 579 -11.37 -3.53 25.41
C LYS A 579 -11.00 -4.94 25.88
N VAL A 580 -10.21 -5.65 25.09
CA VAL A 580 -9.78 -7.03 25.29
C VAL A 580 -8.26 -7.04 25.51
N PRO A 581 -7.74 -7.77 26.50
CA PRO A 581 -6.29 -7.87 26.72
C PRO A 581 -5.57 -8.53 25.54
N ILE A 582 -4.36 -8.06 25.28
CA ILE A 582 -3.52 -8.53 24.16
C ILE A 582 -2.19 -9.02 24.72
N VAL A 583 -1.80 -10.23 24.29
CA VAL A 583 -0.55 -10.89 24.65
C VAL A 583 0.34 -10.96 23.42
N ILE A 584 1.56 -10.44 23.52
CA ILE A 584 2.55 -10.42 22.44
C ILE A 584 3.48 -11.61 22.61
N LEU A 585 3.64 -12.37 21.53
CA LEU A 585 4.43 -13.60 21.50
C LEU A 585 5.51 -13.48 20.42
N PRO A 586 6.62 -12.79 20.70
CA PRO A 586 7.72 -12.68 19.76
C PRO A 586 8.52 -13.99 19.63
N SER A 587 9.18 -14.19 18.48
CA SER A 587 10.21 -15.21 18.30
C SER A 587 11.48 -14.86 19.09
N HIS A 588 12.17 -15.86 19.65
CA HIS A 588 13.35 -15.64 20.50
C HIS A 588 14.64 -16.13 19.81
N ARG A 589 15.43 -15.22 19.24
CA ARG A 589 16.67 -15.49 18.51
C ARG A 589 17.89 -14.74 19.07
N SER A 590 17.71 -13.53 19.59
CA SER A 590 18.79 -12.69 20.12
C SER A 590 18.43 -12.12 21.49
N PHE A 591 19.43 -11.76 22.28
CA PHE A 591 19.24 -11.08 23.56
C PHE A 591 18.56 -9.73 23.43
N ILE A 592 18.67 -9.07 22.27
CA ILE A 592 18.06 -7.77 22.02
C ILE A 592 16.56 -7.86 21.70
N ASP A 593 16.00 -9.06 21.52
CA ASP A 593 14.58 -9.26 21.19
C ASP A 593 13.66 -8.64 22.25
N TYR A 594 14.04 -8.75 23.53
CA TYR A 594 13.38 -8.10 24.68
C TYR A 594 13.27 -6.57 24.55
N LEU A 595 14.03 -5.96 23.64
CA LEU A 595 14.11 -4.51 23.46
C LEU A 595 13.56 -4.08 22.11
N VAL A 596 13.67 -4.92 21.08
CA VAL A 596 13.28 -4.58 19.70
C VAL A 596 11.76 -4.38 19.58
N VAL A 597 10.94 -5.29 20.09
CA VAL A 597 9.47 -5.16 20.02
C VAL A 597 8.94 -3.97 20.85
N PRO A 598 9.36 -3.79 22.12
CA PRO A 598 8.98 -2.59 22.88
C PRO A 598 9.44 -1.29 22.23
N TYR A 599 10.59 -1.29 21.55
CA TYR A 599 11.08 -0.15 20.80
C TYR A 599 10.19 0.20 19.60
N LEU A 600 9.68 -0.80 18.87
CA LEU A 600 8.66 -0.56 17.84
C LEU A 600 7.42 0.08 18.44
N PHE A 601 6.93 -0.46 19.56
CA PHE A 601 5.72 0.02 20.20
C PHE A 601 5.88 1.47 20.63
N PHE A 602 7.03 1.81 21.22
CA PHE A 602 7.40 3.18 21.52
C PHE A 602 7.41 4.09 20.28
N CYS A 603 8.03 3.66 19.18
CA CYS A 603 8.13 4.44 17.94
C CYS A 603 6.78 4.78 17.30
N PHE A 604 5.78 3.91 17.49
CA PHE A 604 4.45 4.04 16.88
C PHE A 604 3.36 4.48 17.87
N GLY A 605 3.72 4.81 19.10
CA GLY A 605 2.74 5.23 20.13
C GLY A 605 1.79 4.11 20.54
N ILE A 606 2.23 2.86 20.45
CA ILE A 606 1.46 1.69 20.91
C ILE A 606 1.66 1.53 22.42
N LYS A 607 0.61 1.08 23.12
CA LYS A 607 0.66 0.76 24.54
C LYS A 607 1.82 -0.19 24.87
N MET A 608 2.74 0.29 25.71
CA MET A 608 3.97 -0.44 26.06
C MET A 608 3.67 -1.78 26.74
N PRO A 609 4.41 -2.86 26.37
CA PRO A 609 4.22 -4.18 26.96
C PRO A 609 4.92 -4.35 28.31
N TYR A 610 4.30 -5.10 29.22
CA TYR A 610 4.97 -5.68 30.39
C TYR A 610 5.70 -6.94 29.95
N ILE A 611 7.03 -6.93 30.08
CA ILE A 611 7.88 -7.95 29.47
C ILE A 611 8.30 -8.97 30.52
N ALA A 612 8.02 -10.24 30.26
CA ALA A 612 8.47 -11.33 31.12
C ALA A 612 9.94 -11.64 30.82
N ALA A 613 10.84 -11.24 31.72
CA ALA A 613 12.29 -11.36 31.55
C ALA A 613 12.88 -12.42 32.50
N VAL A 614 13.95 -13.08 32.06
CA VAL A 614 14.69 -14.05 32.90
C VAL A 614 15.60 -13.32 33.89
N GLU A 615 15.63 -13.79 35.14
CA GLU A 615 16.41 -13.21 36.25
C GLU A 615 17.92 -13.05 35.92
N ASP A 616 18.52 -14.04 35.24
CA ASP A 616 19.95 -14.08 34.88
C ASP A 616 20.37 -13.03 33.83
N PHE A 617 19.43 -12.34 33.19
CA PHE A 617 19.71 -11.44 32.07
C PHE A 617 20.33 -10.09 32.49
N LEU A 618 20.18 -9.68 33.76
CA LEU A 618 20.44 -8.30 34.21
C LEU A 618 21.18 -8.22 35.55
N GLU A 619 22.32 -8.91 35.65
CA GLU A 619 23.15 -9.00 36.86
C GLU A 619 23.83 -7.68 37.30
N ILE A 620 23.55 -6.52 36.68
CA ILE A 620 24.05 -5.20 37.13
C ILE A 620 22.93 -4.44 37.84
N SER A 621 23.15 -4.03 39.10
CA SER A 621 22.11 -3.44 39.97
C SER A 621 21.47 -2.15 39.42
N LEU A 622 22.21 -1.35 38.64
CA LEU A 622 21.72 -0.12 38.03
C LEU A 622 20.81 -0.39 36.82
N THR A 623 21.13 -1.39 36.00
CA THR A 623 20.35 -1.74 34.80
C THR A 623 19.06 -2.47 35.17
N ASN A 624 19.09 -3.31 36.20
CA ASN A 624 17.92 -4.02 36.71
C ASN A 624 16.77 -3.05 37.07
N LYS A 625 17.05 -1.99 37.85
CA LYS A 625 16.04 -0.96 38.18
C LYS A 625 15.49 -0.27 36.93
N LEU A 626 16.34 0.03 35.95
CA LEU A 626 15.92 0.72 34.72
C LEU A 626 14.97 -0.14 33.88
N PHE A 627 15.24 -1.45 33.75
CA PHE A 627 14.36 -2.38 33.04
C PHE A 627 13.05 -2.65 33.78
N LYS A 628 13.08 -2.74 35.11
CA LYS A 628 11.84 -2.72 35.90
C LYS A 628 11.04 -1.46 35.61
N TYR A 629 11.72 -0.32 35.51
CA TYR A 629 11.09 0.95 35.20
C TYR A 629 10.55 1.07 33.77
N SER A 630 10.92 0.14 32.87
CA SER A 630 10.32 0.03 31.55
C SER A 630 9.19 -1.00 31.47
N GLY A 631 8.81 -1.63 32.60
CA GLY A 631 7.75 -2.63 32.67
C GLY A 631 8.23 -4.09 32.62
N ALA A 632 9.54 -4.35 32.67
CA ALA A 632 10.04 -5.72 32.78
C ALA A 632 9.70 -6.32 34.16
N PHE A 633 9.23 -7.56 34.16
CA PHE A 633 9.00 -8.35 35.37
C PHE A 633 9.74 -9.68 35.29
N TYR A 634 10.25 -10.17 36.42
CA TYR A 634 11.20 -11.27 36.42
C TYR A 634 10.56 -12.63 36.61
N ILE A 635 11.07 -13.62 35.88
CA ILE A 635 10.71 -15.03 36.04
C ILE A 635 11.92 -15.82 36.54
N LYS A 636 11.73 -16.53 37.66
CA LYS A 636 12.72 -17.46 38.22
C LYS A 636 12.68 -18.82 37.51
N HIS A 637 13.84 -19.32 37.08
CA HIS A 637 13.98 -20.68 36.54
C HIS A 637 14.47 -21.68 37.61
N GLY A 638 13.81 -22.84 37.68
CA GLY A 638 14.23 -23.95 38.54
C GLY A 638 13.13 -25.00 38.69
N LYS A 639 13.50 -26.29 38.77
CA LYS A 639 12.57 -27.42 39.00
C LYS A 639 11.78 -27.28 40.33
N ASN A 640 12.26 -26.45 41.26
CA ASN A 640 11.63 -26.15 42.55
C ASN A 640 11.24 -24.65 42.67
N SER A 641 10.48 -24.09 41.71
CA SER A 641 9.79 -22.82 41.99
C SER A 641 8.71 -23.08 43.04
N ASP A 642 8.83 -22.42 44.18
CA ASP A 642 7.93 -22.58 45.33
C ASP A 642 6.47 -22.31 44.92
N SER A 643 5.50 -23.03 45.50
CA SER A 643 4.08 -22.91 45.16
C SER A 643 3.58 -21.47 45.28
N LEU A 644 4.11 -20.74 46.28
CA LEU A 644 3.89 -19.31 46.50
C LEU A 644 4.35 -18.44 45.33
N TYR A 645 5.52 -18.72 44.74
CA TYR A 645 6.02 -17.95 43.61
C TYR A 645 5.09 -18.07 42.40
N LYS A 646 4.64 -19.30 42.10
CA LYS A 646 3.71 -19.56 40.99
C LYS A 646 2.37 -18.86 41.24
N ALA A 647 1.85 -18.94 42.46
CA ALA A 647 0.61 -18.26 42.86
C ALA A 647 0.69 -16.73 42.65
N ILE A 648 1.80 -16.12 43.09
CA ILE A 648 2.06 -14.68 42.93
C ILE A 648 2.21 -14.29 41.45
N LEU A 649 2.99 -15.06 40.68
CA LEU A 649 3.21 -14.79 39.25
C LEU A 649 1.90 -14.90 38.45
N THR A 650 1.10 -15.94 38.70
CA THR A 650 -0.18 -16.08 38.01
C THR A 650 -1.12 -14.95 38.37
N GLU A 651 -1.25 -14.59 39.64
CA GLU A 651 -2.10 -13.47 40.04
C GLU A 651 -1.66 -12.16 39.38
N TYR A 652 -0.36 -11.86 39.37
CA TYR A 652 0.17 -10.65 38.76
C TYR A 652 -0.17 -10.55 37.27
N ILE A 653 0.08 -11.60 36.48
CA ILE A 653 -0.25 -11.62 35.05
C ILE A 653 -1.75 -11.44 34.84
N GLN A 654 -2.59 -12.12 35.62
CA GLN A 654 -4.03 -12.00 35.49
C GLN A 654 -4.53 -10.59 35.83
N GLN A 655 -3.94 -9.91 36.82
CA GLN A 655 -4.27 -8.52 37.12
C GLN A 655 -3.85 -7.57 35.99
N LEU A 656 -2.69 -7.78 35.35
CA LEU A 656 -2.28 -7.01 34.17
C LEU A 656 -3.29 -7.15 33.02
N LEU A 657 -3.79 -8.37 32.76
CA LEU A 657 -4.78 -8.63 31.71
C LEU A 657 -6.16 -8.01 32.06
N LYS A 658 -6.59 -8.06 33.33
CA LYS A 658 -7.80 -7.35 33.80
C LYS A 658 -7.71 -5.85 33.58
N ASP A 659 -6.53 -5.28 33.82
CA ASP A 659 -6.21 -3.87 33.56
C ASP A 659 -5.99 -3.56 32.07
N GLN A 660 -6.28 -4.52 31.18
CA GLN A 660 -6.13 -4.44 29.72
C GLN A 660 -4.71 -4.04 29.30
N GLN A 661 -3.70 -4.37 30.12
CA GLN A 661 -2.30 -4.13 29.81
C GLN A 661 -1.82 -5.13 28.77
N VAL A 662 -0.83 -4.71 27.99
CA VAL A 662 -0.17 -5.59 27.03
C VAL A 662 0.89 -6.40 27.77
N VAL A 663 0.90 -7.72 27.60
CA VAL A 663 1.89 -8.61 28.21
C VAL A 663 2.73 -9.25 27.11
N GLU A 664 4.05 -9.26 27.26
CA GLU A 664 4.98 -9.84 26.29
C GLU A 664 5.80 -10.95 26.94
N PHE A 665 5.88 -12.11 26.29
CA PHE A 665 6.80 -13.18 26.67
C PHE A 665 7.13 -14.09 25.50
N PHE A 666 8.28 -14.74 25.57
CA PHE A 666 8.72 -15.70 24.57
C PHE A 666 8.11 -17.08 24.84
N ILE A 667 7.53 -17.69 23.81
CA ILE A 667 6.92 -19.02 23.92
C ILE A 667 7.97 -20.16 23.97
N GLU A 668 9.19 -19.87 23.53
CA GLU A 668 10.34 -20.78 23.50
C GLU A 668 11.12 -20.75 24.83
N GLU A 669 11.60 -21.91 25.30
CA GLU A 669 12.43 -21.98 26.52
C GLU A 669 13.85 -21.44 26.32
N ASN A 670 14.42 -21.67 25.14
CA ASN A 670 15.75 -21.22 24.77
C ASN A 670 15.68 -20.51 23.43
N ARG A 671 16.65 -19.63 23.17
CA ARG A 671 16.78 -18.96 21.87
C ARG A 671 16.96 -19.99 20.76
N SER A 672 16.25 -19.83 19.65
CA SER A 672 16.41 -20.66 18.47
C SER A 672 17.77 -20.39 17.81
N ARG A 673 18.69 -21.36 17.93
CA ARG A 673 20.07 -21.26 17.41
C ARG A 673 20.21 -21.69 15.96
N SER A 674 19.29 -22.53 15.48
CA SER A 674 19.25 -23.07 14.12
C SER A 674 18.23 -22.38 13.21
N GLY A 675 17.50 -21.39 13.74
CA GLY A 675 16.36 -20.75 13.07
C GLY A 675 15.04 -21.53 13.18
N LYS A 676 15.05 -22.77 13.70
CA LYS A 676 13.81 -23.53 13.99
C LYS A 676 13.29 -23.22 15.39
N ILE A 677 12.02 -22.84 15.49
CA ILE A 677 11.35 -22.56 16.77
C ILE A 677 11.29 -23.82 17.64
N SER A 678 11.74 -23.71 18.88
CA SER A 678 11.80 -24.83 19.83
C SER A 678 10.42 -25.22 20.38
N GLN A 679 10.32 -26.33 21.12
CA GLN A 679 9.07 -26.77 21.74
C GLN A 679 8.49 -25.68 22.67
N SER A 680 7.19 -25.37 22.52
CA SER A 680 6.51 -24.32 23.27
C SER A 680 6.29 -24.70 24.73
N LYS A 681 6.50 -23.74 25.64
CA LYS A 681 6.09 -23.86 27.04
C LYS A 681 4.71 -23.27 27.27
N VAL A 682 3.81 -24.09 27.79
CA VAL A 682 2.41 -23.73 28.00
C VAL A 682 2.19 -22.92 29.29
N GLY A 683 3.19 -22.78 30.17
CA GLY A 683 3.03 -22.20 31.51
C GLY A 683 2.50 -20.75 31.56
N LEU A 684 3.18 -19.79 30.94
CA LEU A 684 2.70 -18.40 30.91
C LEU A 684 1.44 -18.25 30.03
N LEU A 685 1.39 -19.05 28.96
CA LEU A 685 0.25 -19.09 28.05
C LEU A 685 -1.03 -19.55 28.77
N SER A 686 -0.94 -20.56 29.62
CA SER A 686 -2.06 -21.04 30.42
C SER A 686 -2.49 -20.00 31.46
N MET A 687 -1.54 -19.33 32.13
CA MET A 687 -1.86 -18.24 33.06
C MET A 687 -2.68 -17.13 32.40
N CYS A 688 -2.37 -16.81 31.13
CA CYS A 688 -3.13 -15.83 30.34
C CYS A 688 -4.50 -16.38 29.92
N ALA A 689 -4.53 -17.57 29.31
CA ALA A 689 -5.75 -18.20 28.80
C ALA A 689 -6.79 -18.47 29.90
N GLU A 690 -6.32 -18.79 31.12
CA GLU A 690 -7.15 -19.03 32.29
C GLU A 690 -8.05 -17.82 32.62
N THR A 691 -7.65 -16.59 32.32
CA THR A 691 -8.51 -15.40 32.54
C THR A 691 -9.79 -15.42 31.71
N PHE A 692 -9.72 -15.96 30.49
CA PHE A 692 -10.88 -16.18 29.64
C PHE A 692 -11.68 -17.41 30.10
N TYR A 693 -11.00 -18.50 30.44
CA TYR A 693 -11.66 -19.72 30.91
C TYR A 693 -12.48 -19.50 32.18
N GLN A 694 -12.00 -18.62 33.07
CA GLN A 694 -12.70 -18.21 34.29
C GLN A 694 -13.76 -17.12 34.08
N GLY A 695 -13.94 -16.64 32.83
CA GLY A 695 -14.88 -15.56 32.52
C GLY A 695 -14.50 -14.20 33.10
N THR A 696 -13.25 -14.02 33.53
CA THR A 696 -12.77 -12.76 34.12
C THR A 696 -12.59 -11.66 33.07
N VAL A 697 -12.24 -12.06 31.86
CA VAL A 697 -12.19 -11.19 30.68
C VAL A 697 -13.01 -11.83 29.56
N PRO A 698 -13.63 -11.03 28.67
CA PRO A 698 -14.50 -11.56 27.62
C PRO A 698 -13.76 -12.35 26.53
N ASP A 699 -12.45 -12.10 26.37
CA ASP A 699 -11.55 -12.78 25.43
C ASP A 699 -10.10 -12.45 25.80
N VAL A 700 -9.13 -13.16 25.21
CA VAL A 700 -7.69 -12.82 25.23
C VAL A 700 -7.16 -12.99 23.81
N LYS A 701 -6.52 -11.96 23.26
CA LYS A 701 -5.94 -12.01 21.92
C LYS A 701 -4.43 -12.20 21.97
N PHE A 702 -3.91 -13.10 21.14
CA PHE A 702 -2.48 -13.39 21.04
C PHE A 702 -1.91 -12.87 19.72
N LEU A 703 -0.82 -12.10 19.76
CA LEU A 703 -0.15 -11.55 18.60
C LEU A 703 1.23 -12.19 18.41
N PRO A 704 1.42 -13.08 17.43
CA PRO A 704 2.73 -13.57 17.06
C PRO A 704 3.53 -12.49 16.31
N ILE A 705 4.80 -12.29 16.69
CA ILE A 705 5.73 -11.38 16.00
C ILE A 705 7.00 -12.14 15.65
N THR A 706 7.31 -12.27 14.36
CA THR A 706 8.54 -12.93 13.91
C THR A 706 9.63 -11.91 13.66
N ILE A 707 10.79 -12.10 14.31
CA ILE A 707 11.98 -11.27 14.16
C ILE A 707 13.03 -12.08 13.38
N ASN A 708 13.46 -11.55 12.24
CA ASN A 708 14.47 -12.15 11.38
C ASN A 708 15.73 -11.24 11.37
N TYR A 709 16.89 -11.85 11.57
CA TYR A 709 18.19 -11.17 11.60
C TYR A 709 19.08 -11.69 10.50
N ASP A 710 19.75 -10.82 9.74
CA ASP A 710 20.83 -11.27 8.84
C ASP A 710 21.98 -11.89 9.64
N ARG A 711 22.32 -11.26 10.77
CA ARG A 711 23.27 -11.76 11.76
C ARG A 711 22.85 -11.40 13.17
N VAL A 712 22.82 -12.39 14.06
CA VAL A 712 22.63 -12.19 15.50
C VAL A 712 23.96 -11.87 16.18
N LEU A 713 23.91 -11.07 17.25
CA LEU A 713 25.10 -10.63 18.00
C LEU A 713 25.91 -11.80 18.58
N GLU A 714 25.21 -12.86 18.95
CA GLU A 714 25.69 -14.05 19.64
C GLU A 714 26.10 -15.17 18.66
N GLY A 715 26.08 -14.90 17.36
CA GLY A 715 26.27 -15.93 16.33
C GLY A 715 27.62 -16.65 16.41
N GLU A 716 28.69 -15.95 16.84
CA GLU A 716 30.02 -16.56 17.00
C GLU A 716 30.08 -17.52 18.19
N THR A 717 29.36 -17.25 19.29
CA THR A 717 29.35 -18.11 20.48
C THR A 717 28.42 -19.31 20.32
N PHE A 718 27.34 -19.18 19.53
CA PHE A 718 26.45 -20.30 19.18
C PHE A 718 27.14 -21.44 18.42
N ALA A 719 28.20 -21.16 17.67
CA ALA A 719 28.94 -22.19 16.93
C ALA A 719 29.81 -23.08 17.85
N PHE A 720 30.21 -22.59 19.03
CA PHE A 720 31.12 -23.30 19.93
C PHE A 720 30.40 -24.17 20.97
N GLU A 721 29.11 -23.92 21.25
CA GLU A 721 28.34 -24.73 22.20
C GLU A 721 28.02 -26.16 21.71
N PRO A 722 27.65 -26.41 20.42
CA PRO A 722 27.51 -27.78 19.89
C PRO A 722 28.81 -28.59 19.91
N LEU A 723 29.97 -27.91 20.03
CA LEU A 723 31.29 -28.52 20.17
C LEU A 723 31.62 -28.92 21.62
N GLY A 724 30.64 -28.88 22.53
CA GLY A 724 30.77 -29.36 23.92
C GLY A 724 31.41 -28.37 24.89
N ARG A 725 31.62 -27.10 24.49
CA ARG A 725 32.07 -26.06 25.43
C ARG A 725 30.92 -25.65 26.34
N GLU A 726 31.22 -25.37 27.62
CA GLU A 726 30.22 -24.92 28.59
C GLU A 726 29.50 -23.66 28.11
N LYS A 727 28.18 -23.60 28.36
CA LYS A 727 27.34 -22.44 28.07
C LYS A 727 27.89 -21.23 28.84
N VAL A 728 28.56 -20.33 28.12
CA VAL A 728 29.07 -19.10 28.72
C VAL A 728 27.87 -18.26 29.14
N ARG A 729 27.79 -17.86 30.42
CA ARG A 729 26.83 -16.86 30.88
C ARG A 729 27.22 -15.51 30.25
N GLU A 730 26.51 -15.10 29.22
CA GLU A 730 26.79 -13.87 28.48
C GLU A 730 26.01 -12.70 29.08
N SER A 731 26.73 -11.67 29.55
CA SER A 731 26.14 -10.42 30.03
C SER A 731 26.21 -9.34 28.96
N LEU A 732 25.17 -8.50 28.83
CA LEU A 732 25.10 -7.34 27.93
C LEU A 732 26.35 -6.44 28.02
N SER A 733 26.94 -6.32 29.21
CA SER A 733 28.18 -5.56 29.45
C SER A 733 29.40 -6.12 28.71
N ARG A 734 29.51 -7.44 28.50
CA ARG A 734 30.64 -8.02 27.73
C ARG A 734 30.55 -7.69 26.24
N ILE A 735 29.34 -7.66 25.69
CA ILE A 735 29.10 -7.30 24.28
C ILE A 735 29.36 -5.80 24.06
N ILE A 736 28.87 -4.93 24.96
CA ILE A 736 29.10 -3.48 24.90
C ILE A 736 30.60 -3.14 25.05
N ASN A 737 31.32 -3.85 25.91
CA ASN A 737 32.77 -3.67 26.09
C ASN A 737 33.61 -4.28 24.94
N SER A 738 32.99 -5.04 24.04
CA SER A 738 33.64 -5.59 22.85
C SER A 738 33.62 -4.54 21.73
N VAL A 739 34.48 -3.52 21.83
CA VAL A 739 34.61 -2.41 20.86
C VAL A 739 34.78 -2.91 19.41
N LYS A 740 35.33 -4.11 19.20
CA LYS A 740 35.47 -4.78 17.89
C LYS A 740 34.13 -5.20 17.23
N ILE A 741 33.02 -5.28 17.98
CA ILE A 741 31.69 -5.63 17.46
C ILE A 741 31.03 -4.42 16.81
N LEU A 742 31.27 -3.21 17.33
CA LEU A 742 30.72 -1.95 16.82
C LEU A 742 31.29 -1.56 15.44
N SER A 743 32.37 -2.21 14.99
CA SER A 743 32.97 -2.02 13.65
C SER A 743 32.54 -3.08 12.64
N LYS A 744 31.65 -4.03 12.99
CA LYS A 744 31.14 -5.08 12.09
C LYS A 744 29.71 -4.74 11.64
N ASN A 745 29.40 -4.94 10.36
CA ASN A 745 28.04 -4.82 9.82
C ASN A 745 27.24 -6.10 10.12
N PHE A 746 26.19 -6.01 10.95
CA PHE A 746 25.30 -7.14 11.28
C PHE A 746 24.11 -7.29 10.32
N GLY A 747 24.08 -6.49 9.24
CA GLY A 747 23.04 -6.55 8.22
C GLY A 747 21.74 -5.90 8.68
N LYS A 748 20.62 -6.51 8.31
CA LYS A 748 19.26 -5.99 8.52
C LYS A 748 18.49 -6.83 9.54
N ILE A 749 17.54 -6.16 10.19
CA ILE A 749 16.50 -6.80 11.01
C ILE A 749 15.18 -6.66 10.25
N HIS A 750 14.49 -7.77 9.99
CA HIS A 750 13.17 -7.79 9.36
C HIS A 750 12.13 -8.26 10.38
N ILE A 751 11.09 -7.45 10.60
CA ILE A 751 10.04 -7.76 11.57
C ILE A 751 8.72 -7.96 10.85
N VAL A 752 8.16 -9.15 11.04
CA VAL A 752 6.88 -9.57 10.46
C VAL A 752 5.87 -9.70 11.58
N ILE A 753 4.75 -8.99 11.45
CA ILE A 753 3.65 -9.04 12.42
C ILE A 753 2.64 -10.04 11.89
N GLY A 754 2.31 -11.05 12.69
CA GLY A 754 1.29 -12.03 12.33
C GLY A 754 -0.12 -11.55 12.70
N ASP A 755 -1.12 -12.36 12.35
CA ASP A 755 -2.51 -12.06 12.66
C ASP A 755 -2.84 -12.27 14.14
N LEU A 756 -3.75 -11.44 14.67
CA LEU A 756 -4.27 -11.58 16.03
C LEU A 756 -5.12 -12.84 16.14
N ILE A 757 -4.78 -13.69 17.11
CA ILE A 757 -5.50 -14.92 17.42
C ILE A 757 -6.44 -14.64 18.59
N SER A 758 -7.74 -14.64 18.33
CA SER A 758 -8.79 -14.59 19.36
C SER A 758 -8.92 -15.95 20.03
N LEU A 759 -8.71 -16.03 21.36
CA LEU A 759 -8.83 -17.29 22.08
C LEU A 759 -10.26 -17.82 22.04
N LYS A 760 -11.24 -16.93 22.11
CA LYS A 760 -12.65 -17.25 21.98
C LYS A 760 -12.96 -17.89 20.62
N ASP A 761 -12.56 -17.24 19.54
CA ASP A 761 -12.86 -17.72 18.18
C ASP A 761 -12.05 -18.98 17.86
N PHE A 762 -10.80 -19.07 18.33
CA PHE A 762 -9.96 -20.25 18.21
C PHE A 762 -10.57 -21.46 18.93
N SER A 763 -11.07 -21.28 20.16
CA SER A 763 -11.76 -22.35 20.90
C SER A 763 -13.02 -22.82 20.17
N ALA A 764 -13.81 -21.88 19.64
CA ALA A 764 -15.01 -22.18 18.87
C ALA A 764 -14.70 -22.94 17.58
N SER A 765 -13.62 -22.60 16.87
CA SER A 765 -13.18 -23.31 15.65
C SER A 765 -12.75 -24.76 15.90
N LEU A 766 -12.39 -25.08 17.15
CA LEU A 766 -12.06 -26.44 17.58
C LEU A 766 -13.29 -27.21 18.10
N GLU A 767 -14.48 -26.59 18.11
CA GLU A 767 -15.70 -27.11 18.72
C GLU A 767 -15.55 -27.41 20.23
N LEU A 768 -14.65 -26.69 20.90
CA LEU A 768 -14.36 -26.87 22.33
C LEU A 768 -14.81 -25.64 23.13
N ASN A 769 -15.46 -25.88 24.27
CA ASN A 769 -15.81 -24.83 25.23
C ASN A 769 -14.99 -24.96 26.53
N PRO A 770 -13.85 -24.25 26.66
CA PRO A 770 -12.98 -24.31 27.84
C PRO A 770 -13.50 -23.52 29.04
N VAL A 771 -14.56 -22.70 28.87
CA VAL A 771 -15.21 -21.97 29.96
C VAL A 771 -16.01 -22.95 30.83
N VAL A 772 -16.73 -23.88 30.19
CA VAL A 772 -17.60 -24.85 30.88
C VAL A 772 -16.86 -26.14 31.24
N ASN A 773 -15.91 -26.61 30.40
CA ASN A 773 -15.26 -27.90 30.60
C ASN A 773 -13.74 -27.75 30.86
N GLU A 774 -13.28 -28.22 32.02
CA GLU A 774 -11.87 -28.12 32.42
C GLU A 774 -10.94 -28.98 31.56
N SER A 775 -11.40 -30.13 31.06
CA SER A 775 -10.56 -30.99 30.21
C SER A 775 -10.25 -30.32 28.87
N HIS A 776 -11.17 -29.48 28.37
CA HIS A 776 -10.96 -28.69 27.16
C HIS A 776 -9.88 -27.62 27.34
N ARG A 777 -9.68 -27.08 28.55
CA ARG A 777 -8.68 -26.03 28.82
C ARG A 777 -7.27 -26.49 28.44
N VAL A 778 -6.91 -27.72 28.81
CA VAL A 778 -5.58 -28.28 28.52
C VAL A 778 -5.38 -28.46 27.01
N ILE A 779 -6.40 -28.98 26.32
CA ILE A 779 -6.35 -29.24 24.88
C ILE A 779 -6.25 -27.94 24.09
N VAL A 780 -7.13 -26.97 24.39
CA VAL A 780 -7.17 -25.66 23.72
C VAL A 780 -5.84 -24.93 23.92
N THR A 781 -5.32 -24.88 25.15
CA THR A 781 -4.06 -24.16 25.42
C THR A 781 -2.87 -24.82 24.71
N LYS A 782 -2.84 -26.16 24.62
CA LYS A 782 -1.79 -26.89 23.87
C LYS A 782 -1.91 -26.66 22.37
N LYS A 783 -3.12 -26.69 21.79
CA LYS A 783 -3.32 -26.40 20.37
C LYS A 783 -3.00 -24.94 20.03
N LEU A 784 -3.36 -24.00 20.92
CA LEU A 784 -3.00 -22.59 20.78
C LEU A 784 -1.48 -22.42 20.76
N SER A 785 -0.74 -23.12 21.63
CA SER A 785 0.72 -23.02 21.67
C SER A 785 1.37 -23.55 20.38
N GLN A 786 0.78 -24.57 19.76
CA GLN A 786 1.22 -25.09 18.45
C GLN A 786 0.89 -24.12 17.32
N GLU A 787 -0.31 -23.54 17.34
CA GLU A 787 -0.78 -22.58 16.35
C GLU A 787 0.05 -21.29 16.33
N VAL A 788 0.43 -20.77 17.51
CA VAL A 788 1.34 -19.63 17.61
C VAL A 788 2.70 -19.98 17.01
N VAL A 789 3.26 -21.15 17.34
CA VAL A 789 4.54 -21.61 16.79
C VAL A 789 4.46 -21.74 15.27
N LEU A 790 3.35 -22.26 14.74
CA LEU A 790 3.11 -22.37 13.30
C LEU A 790 3.12 -21.00 12.62
N ARG A 791 2.33 -20.04 13.13
CA ARG A 791 2.32 -18.66 12.58
C ARG A 791 3.69 -17.99 12.64
N LEU A 792 4.46 -18.22 13.71
CA LEU A 792 5.81 -17.67 13.81
C LEU A 792 6.76 -18.29 12.77
N GLN A 793 6.59 -19.58 12.44
CA GLN A 793 7.36 -20.30 11.42
C GLN A 793 6.97 -19.92 9.99
N GLU A 794 5.68 -19.76 9.69
CA GLU A 794 5.21 -19.33 8.36
C GLU A 794 5.75 -17.95 7.99
N ASN A 795 5.90 -17.07 8.99
CA ASN A 795 6.43 -15.71 8.83
C ASN A 795 7.97 -15.63 8.88
N LEU A 796 8.66 -16.78 8.90
CA LEU A 796 10.11 -16.85 8.93
C LEU A 796 10.69 -16.61 7.54
N ALA A 797 11.54 -15.60 7.41
CA ALA A 797 12.25 -15.34 6.16
C ALA A 797 13.56 -16.12 6.12
N ILE A 798 13.83 -16.77 5.00
CA ILE A 798 15.11 -17.45 4.77
C ILE A 798 16.16 -16.40 4.43
N ILE A 799 17.27 -16.40 5.17
CA ILE A 799 18.30 -15.37 5.04
C ILE A 799 19.24 -15.73 3.88
N THR A 800 19.71 -14.71 3.16
CA THR A 800 20.68 -14.85 2.05
C THR A 800 21.90 -15.70 2.42
N SER A 801 22.46 -15.50 3.61
CA SER A 801 23.61 -16.26 4.12
C SER A 801 23.32 -17.76 4.23
N THR A 802 22.07 -18.15 4.55
CA THR A 802 21.63 -19.54 4.59
C THR A 802 21.58 -20.15 3.20
N LEU A 803 21.16 -19.38 2.18
CA LEU A 803 21.17 -19.85 0.79
C LEU A 803 22.59 -20.07 0.30
N VAL A 804 23.47 -19.10 0.52
CA VAL A 804 24.89 -19.17 0.17
C VAL A 804 25.55 -20.38 0.85
N ALA A 805 25.35 -20.53 2.16
CA ALA A 805 25.89 -21.66 2.92
C ALA A 805 25.36 -23.01 2.39
N SER A 806 24.07 -23.09 2.04
CA SER A 806 23.47 -24.31 1.49
C SER A 806 24.12 -24.71 0.17
N ILE A 807 24.31 -23.76 -0.76
CA ILE A 807 25.01 -24.02 -2.02
C ILE A 807 26.47 -24.41 -1.78
N LEU A 808 27.19 -23.71 -0.90
CA LEU A 808 28.58 -24.05 -0.56
C LEU A 808 28.71 -25.46 0.03
N MET A 809 27.78 -25.89 0.88
CA MET A 809 27.78 -27.26 1.42
C MET A 809 27.54 -28.34 0.37
N MET A 810 26.82 -28.01 -0.72
CA MET A 810 26.65 -28.90 -1.88
C MET A 810 27.90 -28.96 -2.76
N HIS A 811 28.82 -27.99 -2.63
CA HIS A 811 30.02 -27.83 -3.45
C HIS A 811 31.30 -27.87 -2.61
N ARG A 812 31.53 -28.99 -1.90
CA ARG A 812 32.67 -29.15 -0.97
C ARG A 812 34.06 -29.01 -1.61
N ASN A 813 34.16 -29.23 -2.92
CA ASN A 813 35.41 -29.10 -3.68
C ASN A 813 35.66 -27.67 -4.21
N GLY A 814 34.83 -26.70 -3.79
CA GLY A 814 34.84 -25.33 -4.27
C GLY A 814 33.85 -25.08 -5.42
N ILE A 815 33.52 -23.81 -5.61
CA ILE A 815 32.64 -23.30 -6.66
C ILE A 815 33.17 -21.92 -7.06
N SER A 816 33.11 -21.57 -8.36
CA SER A 816 33.42 -20.21 -8.79
C SER A 816 32.35 -19.23 -8.30
N GLU A 817 32.73 -17.98 -8.05
CA GLU A 817 31.82 -16.95 -7.57
C GLU A 817 30.61 -16.77 -8.50
N ASP A 818 30.81 -16.70 -9.81
CA ASP A 818 29.72 -16.59 -10.80
C ASP A 818 28.71 -17.74 -10.70
N ASN A 819 29.20 -18.97 -10.49
CA ASN A 819 28.33 -20.14 -10.36
C ASN A 819 27.63 -20.18 -9.00
N LEU A 820 28.27 -19.66 -7.95
CA LEU A 820 27.65 -19.51 -6.64
C LEU A 820 26.49 -18.52 -6.71
N VAL A 821 26.69 -17.36 -7.33
CA VAL A 821 25.63 -16.34 -7.51
C VAL A 821 24.45 -16.94 -8.27
N LYS A 822 24.68 -17.54 -9.45
CA LYS A 822 23.61 -18.17 -10.25
C LYS A 822 22.81 -19.23 -9.48
N LYS A 823 23.50 -20.05 -8.69
CA LYS A 823 22.84 -21.10 -7.89
C LYS A 823 22.08 -20.55 -6.69
N VAL A 824 22.57 -19.48 -6.07
CA VAL A 824 21.87 -18.79 -5.00
C VAL A 824 20.62 -18.08 -5.53
N GLU A 825 20.70 -17.44 -6.70
CA GLU A 825 19.55 -16.85 -7.40
C GLU A 825 18.50 -17.91 -7.74
N TRP A 826 18.92 -19.03 -8.34
CA TRP A 826 18.03 -20.17 -8.61
C TRP A 826 17.33 -20.67 -7.35
N LEU A 827 18.07 -20.88 -6.26
CA LEU A 827 17.51 -21.37 -5.00
C LEU A 827 16.53 -20.35 -4.39
N ASN A 828 16.84 -19.07 -4.49
CA ASN A 828 15.94 -17.99 -4.06
C ASN A 828 14.63 -18.00 -4.86
N ASP A 829 14.70 -18.15 -6.18
CA ASP A 829 13.50 -18.19 -7.04
C ASP A 829 12.64 -19.43 -6.73
N GLU A 830 13.26 -20.58 -6.49
CA GLU A 830 12.56 -21.81 -6.11
C GLU A 830 11.85 -21.69 -4.75
N ILE A 831 12.49 -21.03 -3.78
CA ILE A 831 11.91 -20.77 -2.46
C ILE A 831 10.72 -19.80 -2.57
N LYS A 832 10.87 -18.73 -3.36
CA LYS A 832 9.80 -17.76 -3.63
C LYS A 832 8.63 -18.41 -4.39
N PHE A 833 8.91 -19.30 -5.34
CA PHE A 833 7.91 -20.07 -6.08
C PHE A 833 7.05 -20.93 -5.14
N ARG A 834 7.66 -21.50 -4.09
CA ARG A 834 6.98 -22.31 -3.06
C ARG A 834 6.24 -21.48 -2.01
N GLY A 835 6.21 -20.16 -2.14
CA GLY A 835 5.46 -19.26 -1.26
C GLY A 835 6.21 -18.78 -0.02
N TYR A 836 7.52 -19.07 0.12
CA TYR A 836 8.32 -18.63 1.25
C TYR A 836 9.05 -17.31 0.97
N ALA A 837 9.30 -16.53 2.02
CA ALA A 837 10.03 -15.27 1.92
C ALA A 837 11.54 -15.48 2.02
N VAL A 838 12.31 -14.71 1.24
CA VAL A 838 13.78 -14.64 1.33
C VAL A 838 14.17 -13.22 1.70
N ALA A 839 14.96 -13.05 2.76
CA ALA A 839 15.47 -11.77 3.23
C ALA A 839 16.89 -11.51 2.69
N GLY A 840 17.15 -10.28 2.24
CA GLY A 840 18.48 -9.77 1.90
C GLY A 840 18.90 -9.88 0.43
N LEU A 841 18.26 -10.71 -0.40
CA LEU A 841 18.65 -10.93 -1.81
C LEU A 841 18.05 -9.95 -2.83
N ASP A 842 17.08 -9.14 -2.42
CA ASP A 842 16.42 -8.17 -3.31
C ASP A 842 17.35 -7.01 -3.73
N GLU A 843 18.63 -7.00 -3.27
CA GLU A 843 19.64 -5.96 -3.52
C GLU A 843 20.92 -6.45 -4.25
N ILE A 844 21.03 -7.71 -4.71
CA ILE A 844 22.20 -8.11 -5.50
C ILE A 844 22.02 -7.64 -6.95
N ASN A 845 22.90 -6.72 -7.36
CA ASN A 845 23.03 -6.24 -8.72
C ASN A 845 23.35 -7.39 -9.68
N VAL A 846 22.47 -7.60 -10.65
CA VAL A 846 22.83 -7.91 -12.04
C VAL A 846 21.98 -7.01 -12.94
#